data_AF-A0A7X8X232-F1
#
_entry.id   AF-A0A7X8X232-F1
#
_cell.length_a   1.000
_cell.length_b   1.000
_cell.length_c   1.000
_cell.angle_alpha   90.00
_cell.angle_beta   90.00
_cell.angle_gamma   90.00
#
_symmetry.space_group_name_H-M   'P 1'
#
loop_
_entity.id
_entity.type
_entity.pdbx_description
1 polymer ?
#
loop_
_entity_poly.entity_id
_entity_poly.type
_entity_poly.pdbx_seq_one_letter_code
_entity_poly.pdbx_strand_id
1 'polypeptide(L)'
;MKKYLKLMVFLLLLFITGCDNKVEKIKKGIEIQYLENDTSKSVTKSFYVPLEVDGYKITWETGSPYLEIDGDRVIIEPTTVNTNATLSASFVYKGKTHSVHFIITLIGVDEEQLPFDDTIIKNQINIPTETKSDIFLPTLIDGITITWVSSDEDIISNTGVVTPQNENVVVSLKASFEISVGNKTIGETIIVYFVTVIGENSGSFDFTDIIAQIEIPTETETNILLPTLIDGVDITWVSSNEDIISNTGVVRRPTNDTLVSLVAKLKKGSSEKNVLYTIKVLKTDLIDYEAILNQINLPFTTNNNLVLPNIINDVNITWESNNEFVITNYGVITQGSTDITVTLKATAGDKEKLFTVTVLKLIENNFKTTKTPIIEVRELPNETQTEIHGVVTSLMTNGCFTIQDDTGAIAVYFGNTGNDALEVGKEYIISGKVGDFAGLKQLISPTVKETIGIHDLPPVIDLTGYSLNYDDVILYESHVITYLDLEVINIETSTNSITLTVKNEAGETVFSRLDTRVNDTNSFQNIEIGKIINLYNVSVGQYGGVAQLLFTKRSTVEARTKNPDLVNFYGVTNRIHVIGDIAPDFLEGITAKDGHNTDFTHLLTYNDSNINLEVAGEYIVVVYLSSDETIKTTYKLTVREPIELGNYTGYYESLSGLTGDTLNKALKNLIQSRGFATGSTSQVQKADKWNGSYYLIYTGLGPYGNREHTWPRSLLGSAPNDDLHNLRACNSSVNSSRGNLPFREDDRPFTGSQPYGKFNGGWYPGDEHIGDVARIVLYIHVRYNLSLGAVGNLDMFLTWHNLDPVDDFERARNDRIYNIQENRNPFIDHPELVSIYFGSPKTSFDIPLSLISATLAMNEHYNKLIN
;
A
#
# COMPACT_ATOMS: atom_id res chain seq x y z
N MET A 1 -27.85 -57.59 48.52
CA MET A 1 -27.59 -58.94 47.96
C MET A 1 -28.78 -59.32 47.08
N LYS A 2 -28.58 -59.64 45.79
CA LYS A 2 -29.63 -59.80 44.73
C LYS A 2 -30.39 -58.47 44.46
N LYS A 3 -30.65 -57.99 43.23
CA LYS A 3 -31.05 -58.51 41.89
C LYS A 3 -32.57 -58.42 41.62
N TYR A 4 -32.91 -57.51 40.69
CA TYR A 4 -34.01 -57.47 39.72
C TYR A 4 -35.10 -58.56 39.74
N LEU A 5 -36.35 -58.14 39.54
CA LEU A 5 -37.14 -58.55 38.36
C LEU A 5 -38.20 -57.47 37.97
N LYS A 6 -38.55 -57.37 36.67
CA LYS A 6 -39.64 -56.55 36.11
C LYS A 6 -40.72 -57.46 35.48
N LEU A 7 -41.96 -56.96 35.45
CA LEU A 7 -43.18 -57.28 34.64
C LEU A 7 -44.41 -57.35 35.58
N MET A 8 -45.55 -56.65 35.42
CA MET A 8 -46.32 -56.18 34.24
C MET A 8 -46.98 -57.37 33.51
N VAL A 9 -48.30 -57.51 33.42
CA VAL A 9 -49.23 -56.71 32.58
C VAL A 9 -50.72 -56.88 33.00
N PHE A 10 -51.48 -55.77 33.03
CA PHE A 10 -52.94 -55.54 32.85
C PHE A 10 -54.05 -56.08 33.81
N LEU A 11 -55.03 -55.17 34.05
CA LEU A 11 -56.52 -55.26 34.18
C LEU A 11 -57.16 -56.50 34.88
N LEU A 12 -58.18 -56.43 35.75
CA LEU A 12 -59.31 -55.49 35.97
C LEU A 12 -59.84 -55.74 37.43
N LEU A 13 -60.58 -54.92 38.21
CA LEU A 13 -61.29 -53.62 38.05
C LEU A 13 -61.36 -52.86 39.42
N LEU A 14 -62.26 -51.88 39.51
CA LEU A 14 -62.78 -51.08 40.64
C LEU A 14 -63.40 -51.88 41.81
N PHE A 15 -63.71 -51.34 43.02
CA PHE A 15 -63.79 -49.95 43.52
C PHE A 15 -63.31 -49.84 44.99
N ILE A 16 -62.26 -49.05 45.30
CA ILE A 16 -62.19 -48.12 46.46
C ILE A 16 -61.24 -46.96 46.10
N THR A 17 -61.71 -45.97 45.35
CA THR A 17 -60.93 -44.75 45.03
C THR A 17 -61.83 -43.50 45.08
N GLY A 18 -62.20 -43.10 46.29
CA GLY A 18 -63.01 -41.89 46.56
C GLY A 18 -62.21 -40.58 46.53
N CYS A 19 -61.26 -40.43 45.60
CA CYS A 19 -60.60 -39.15 45.34
C CYS A 19 -61.38 -38.42 44.24
N ASP A 20 -61.62 -37.11 44.38
CA ASP A 20 -62.63 -36.38 43.58
C ASP A 20 -62.29 -36.39 42.07
N ASN A 21 -62.99 -37.25 41.31
CA ASN A 21 -62.77 -37.45 39.87
C ASN A 21 -63.03 -36.17 39.06
N LYS A 22 -63.79 -35.22 39.61
CA LYS A 22 -64.01 -33.85 39.08
C LYS A 22 -62.75 -32.97 39.19
N VAL A 23 -61.98 -33.08 40.27
CA VAL A 23 -60.71 -32.33 40.45
C VAL A 23 -59.68 -32.83 39.44
N GLU A 24 -59.53 -34.15 39.29
CA GLU A 24 -58.63 -34.74 38.29
C GLU A 24 -59.04 -34.43 36.85
N LYS A 25 -60.35 -34.30 36.55
CA LYS A 25 -60.81 -33.79 35.25
C LYS A 25 -60.37 -32.34 35.03
N ILE A 26 -60.59 -31.44 36.00
CA ILE A 26 -60.21 -30.02 35.87
C ILE A 26 -58.69 -29.90 35.71
N LYS A 27 -57.89 -30.59 36.55
CA LYS A 27 -56.42 -30.58 36.44
C LYS A 27 -55.90 -31.00 35.07
N LYS A 28 -56.58 -31.92 34.38
CA LYS A 28 -56.24 -32.37 33.02
C LYS A 28 -56.73 -31.46 31.90
N GLY A 29 -57.65 -30.53 32.19
CA GLY A 29 -58.10 -29.52 31.23
C GLY A 29 -57.32 -28.19 31.32
N ILE A 30 -56.39 -28.08 32.28
CA ILE A 30 -55.45 -26.96 32.36
C ILE A 30 -54.23 -27.34 31.51
N GLU A 31 -54.23 -26.93 30.26
CA GLU A 31 -53.15 -27.16 29.30
C GLU A 31 -52.62 -25.81 28.77
N ILE A 32 -51.31 -25.72 28.57
CA ILE A 32 -50.64 -24.52 28.04
C ILE A 32 -50.70 -24.55 26.50
N GLN A 33 -51.11 -23.43 25.88
CA GLN A 33 -51.23 -23.28 24.44
C GLN A 33 -50.00 -22.56 23.87
N TYR A 34 -48.97 -23.35 23.57
CA TYR A 34 -47.77 -22.90 22.86
C TYR A 34 -48.09 -22.49 21.41
N LEU A 35 -47.29 -21.58 20.84
CA LEU A 35 -47.44 -21.13 19.46
C LEU A 35 -46.55 -21.93 18.50
N GLU A 36 -47.02 -22.09 17.26
CA GLU A 36 -46.29 -22.74 16.16
C GLU A 36 -45.76 -24.15 16.52
N ASN A 37 -44.44 -24.30 16.65
CA ASN A 37 -43.74 -25.56 16.93
C ASN A 37 -43.19 -25.65 18.36
N ASP A 38 -43.45 -24.64 19.22
CA ASP A 38 -42.96 -24.62 20.59
C ASP A 38 -43.56 -25.76 21.43
N THR A 39 -42.81 -26.19 22.44
CA THR A 39 -43.24 -27.20 23.41
C THR A 39 -42.72 -26.86 24.80
N SER A 40 -43.27 -27.51 25.84
CA SER A 40 -42.74 -27.42 27.22
C SER A 40 -41.22 -27.66 27.41
N LYS A 41 -40.49 -28.17 26.39
CA LYS A 41 -39.03 -28.37 26.43
C LYS A 41 -38.23 -27.44 25.49
N SER A 42 -38.94 -26.60 24.74
CA SER A 42 -38.39 -25.66 23.78
C SER A 42 -39.45 -24.60 23.56
N VAL A 43 -39.46 -23.58 24.41
CA VAL A 43 -40.31 -22.40 24.26
C VAL A 43 -39.44 -21.24 23.81
N THR A 44 -39.80 -20.64 22.68
CA THR A 44 -39.14 -19.50 22.03
C THR A 44 -40.06 -18.28 21.96
N LYS A 45 -41.39 -18.45 22.10
CA LYS A 45 -42.40 -17.41 21.90
C LYS A 45 -43.42 -17.36 23.04
N SER A 46 -43.79 -16.14 23.43
CA SER A 46 -44.86 -15.86 24.40
C SER A 46 -46.17 -16.58 24.01
N PHE A 47 -46.82 -17.22 24.97
CA PHE A 47 -47.85 -18.25 24.76
C PHE A 47 -49.13 -17.96 25.55
N TYR A 48 -50.17 -18.78 25.36
CA TYR A 48 -51.49 -18.57 25.99
C TYR A 48 -51.84 -19.63 27.04
N VAL A 49 -52.65 -19.24 28.03
CA VAL A 49 -53.09 -20.07 29.15
C VAL A 49 -54.58 -19.90 29.48
N PRO A 50 -55.33 -20.98 29.76
CA PRO A 50 -56.77 -20.89 30.00
C PRO A 50 -57.09 -20.19 31.33
N LEU A 51 -57.94 -19.15 31.28
CA LEU A 51 -58.50 -18.48 32.45
C LEU A 51 -59.74 -19.18 33.05
N GLU A 52 -60.34 -20.14 32.34
CA GLU A 52 -61.45 -20.97 32.86
C GLU A 52 -61.38 -22.40 32.32
N VAL A 53 -61.63 -23.39 33.17
CA VAL A 53 -61.72 -24.83 32.79
C VAL A 53 -62.92 -25.49 33.46
N ASP A 54 -63.79 -26.13 32.67
CA ASP A 54 -64.93 -26.95 33.14
C ASP A 54 -65.91 -26.23 34.11
N GLY A 55 -66.01 -24.89 33.98
CA GLY A 55 -66.82 -23.99 34.82
C GLY A 55 -66.08 -23.37 36.02
N TYR A 56 -64.75 -23.44 36.07
CA TYR A 56 -63.93 -22.95 37.19
C TYR A 56 -62.88 -21.96 36.70
N LYS A 57 -62.90 -20.73 37.25
CA LYS A 57 -61.83 -19.75 37.02
C LYS A 57 -60.49 -20.32 37.48
N ILE A 58 -59.50 -20.22 36.61
CA ILE A 58 -58.10 -20.50 36.89
C ILE A 58 -57.39 -19.17 37.21
N THR A 59 -56.54 -19.18 38.22
CA THR A 59 -55.57 -18.12 38.49
C THR A 59 -54.18 -18.67 38.22
N TRP A 60 -53.37 -17.92 37.48
CA TRP A 60 -51.99 -18.29 37.16
C TRP A 60 -51.00 -17.46 37.97
N GLU A 61 -49.91 -18.08 38.39
CA GLU A 61 -48.82 -17.48 39.16
C GLU A 61 -47.47 -18.05 38.68
N THR A 62 -46.45 -17.20 38.53
CA THR A 62 -45.09 -17.61 38.12
C THR A 62 -44.12 -17.51 39.29
N GLY A 63 -43.21 -18.47 39.39
CA GLY A 63 -42.02 -18.40 40.26
C GLY A 63 -40.74 -18.03 39.50
N SER A 64 -40.85 -17.84 38.18
CA SER A 64 -39.75 -17.43 37.29
C SER A 64 -39.69 -15.91 37.17
N PRO A 65 -38.51 -15.27 37.29
CA PRO A 65 -38.34 -13.87 36.92
C PRO A 65 -38.35 -13.66 35.40
N TYR A 66 -38.37 -14.74 34.60
CA TYR A 66 -38.34 -14.71 33.13
C TYR A 66 -39.73 -14.87 32.48
N LEU A 67 -40.81 -14.70 33.25
CA LEU A 67 -42.18 -14.75 32.76
C LEU A 67 -43.01 -13.62 33.39
N GLU A 68 -43.79 -12.92 32.58
CA GLU A 68 -44.89 -12.07 33.05
C GLU A 68 -46.24 -12.67 32.62
N ILE A 69 -47.32 -12.39 33.35
CA ILE A 69 -48.66 -12.92 33.09
C ILE A 69 -49.62 -11.75 32.92
N ASP A 70 -50.03 -11.49 31.68
CA ASP A 70 -51.06 -10.49 31.34
C ASP A 70 -52.31 -11.18 30.79
N GLY A 71 -53.38 -11.16 31.57
CA GLY A 71 -54.64 -11.81 31.19
C GLY A 71 -54.48 -13.32 30.96
N ASP A 72 -54.77 -13.77 29.73
CA ASP A 72 -54.59 -15.14 29.25
C ASP A 72 -53.27 -15.34 28.49
N ARG A 73 -52.40 -14.33 28.40
CA ARG A 73 -51.08 -14.39 27.78
C ARG A 73 -49.98 -14.49 28.83
N VAL A 74 -48.98 -15.33 28.56
CA VAL A 74 -47.74 -15.40 29.32
C VAL A 74 -46.62 -14.88 28.43
N ILE A 75 -46.02 -13.78 28.85
CA ILE A 75 -44.92 -13.10 28.17
C ILE A 75 -43.61 -13.73 28.64
N ILE A 76 -42.67 -13.94 27.71
CA ILE A 76 -41.35 -14.50 28.00
C ILE A 76 -40.31 -13.38 27.95
N GLU A 77 -39.54 -13.23 29.02
CA GLU A 77 -38.31 -12.45 28.98
C GLU A 77 -37.19 -13.26 28.31
N PRO A 78 -36.45 -12.68 27.34
CA PRO A 78 -35.32 -13.36 26.72
C PRO A 78 -34.27 -13.80 27.74
N THR A 79 -33.70 -14.98 27.50
CA THR A 79 -32.56 -15.52 28.28
C THR A 79 -31.43 -15.88 27.33
N THR A 80 -30.18 -15.84 27.77
CA THR A 80 -29.01 -16.20 26.93
C THR A 80 -28.59 -17.68 27.08
N VAL A 81 -29.27 -18.43 27.96
CA VAL A 81 -29.06 -19.87 28.18
C VAL A 81 -30.38 -20.58 28.45
N ASN A 82 -30.52 -21.84 28.01
CA ASN A 82 -31.75 -22.61 28.17
C ASN A 82 -32.18 -22.70 29.66
N THR A 83 -33.29 -22.04 30.00
CA THR A 83 -33.69 -21.76 31.38
C THR A 83 -35.03 -22.39 31.71
N ASN A 84 -35.11 -23.12 32.83
CA ASN A 84 -36.36 -23.74 33.29
C ASN A 84 -37.19 -22.76 34.11
N ALA A 85 -38.28 -22.26 33.54
CA ALA A 85 -39.25 -21.41 34.21
C ALA A 85 -40.37 -22.24 34.86
N THR A 86 -40.86 -21.80 36.03
CA THR A 86 -41.93 -22.47 36.78
C THR A 86 -43.21 -21.65 36.77
N LEU A 87 -44.30 -22.27 36.31
CA LEU A 87 -45.62 -21.66 36.17
C LEU A 87 -46.66 -22.53 36.89
N SER A 88 -47.55 -21.93 37.66
CA SER A 88 -48.54 -22.65 38.47
C SER A 88 -49.95 -22.15 38.18
N ALA A 89 -50.88 -23.09 37.99
CA ALA A 89 -52.31 -22.83 37.84
C ALA A 89 -53.05 -23.27 39.10
N SER A 90 -53.86 -22.41 39.68
CA SER A 90 -54.60 -22.64 40.92
C SER A 90 -56.09 -22.38 40.73
N PHE A 91 -56.94 -23.30 41.20
CA PHE A 91 -58.41 -23.16 41.19
C PHE A 91 -59.03 -23.61 42.52
N VAL A 92 -60.24 -23.15 42.83
CA VAL A 92 -60.94 -23.48 44.09
C VAL A 92 -62.08 -24.47 43.84
N TYR A 93 -62.07 -25.60 44.55
CA TYR A 93 -63.13 -26.61 44.51
C TYR A 93 -63.55 -26.99 45.94
N LYS A 94 -64.86 -26.98 46.22
CA LYS A 94 -65.43 -27.23 47.57
C LYS A 94 -64.73 -26.44 48.70
N GLY A 95 -64.29 -25.21 48.43
CA GLY A 95 -63.60 -24.35 49.39
C GLY A 95 -62.12 -24.71 49.65
N LYS A 96 -61.51 -25.57 48.83
CA LYS A 96 -60.07 -25.87 48.86
C LYS A 96 -59.41 -25.44 47.56
N THR A 97 -58.23 -24.82 47.66
CA THR A 97 -57.37 -24.55 46.51
C THR A 97 -56.72 -25.85 46.03
N HIS A 98 -56.71 -26.07 44.72
CA HIS A 98 -56.03 -27.16 44.05
C HIS A 98 -55.16 -26.57 42.94
N SER A 99 -53.88 -26.95 42.93
CA SER A 99 -52.90 -26.41 41.99
C SER A 99 -52.34 -27.47 41.03
N VAL A 100 -51.89 -27.03 39.87
CA VAL A 100 -51.08 -27.77 38.88
C VAL A 100 -49.82 -26.95 38.63
N HIS A 101 -48.66 -27.61 38.59
CA HIS A 101 -47.37 -26.95 38.37
C HIS A 101 -46.77 -27.42 37.06
N PHE A 102 -46.30 -26.48 36.27
CA PHE A 102 -45.65 -26.67 34.99
C PHE A 102 -44.19 -26.22 35.10
N ILE A 103 -43.30 -26.95 34.45
CA ILE A 103 -41.93 -26.55 34.22
C ILE A 103 -41.80 -26.45 32.71
N ILE A 104 -41.38 -25.29 32.21
CA ILE A 104 -41.12 -25.07 30.79
C ILE A 104 -39.66 -24.70 30.60
N THR A 105 -39.03 -25.22 29.54
CA THR A 105 -37.66 -24.82 29.17
C THR A 105 -37.75 -23.71 28.13
N LEU A 106 -37.44 -22.49 28.56
CA LEU A 106 -37.15 -21.36 27.67
C LEU A 106 -35.85 -21.67 26.95
N ILE A 107 -35.78 -21.42 25.65
CA ILE A 107 -34.54 -21.55 24.87
C ILE A 107 -33.72 -20.26 25.02
N GLY A 108 -32.41 -20.42 25.18
CA GLY A 108 -31.46 -19.31 25.18
C GLY A 108 -31.35 -18.72 23.77
N VAL A 109 -31.51 -17.42 23.65
CA VAL A 109 -31.22 -16.66 22.43
C VAL A 109 -29.71 -16.42 22.38
N ASP A 110 -29.11 -16.68 21.23
CA ASP A 110 -27.69 -16.41 20.98
C ASP A 110 -27.46 -14.89 20.87
N GLU A 111 -26.42 -14.36 21.53
CA GLU A 111 -26.20 -12.90 21.63
C GLU A 111 -25.90 -12.26 20.25
N GLU A 112 -25.53 -13.04 19.25
CA GLU A 112 -25.30 -12.60 17.85
C GLU A 112 -26.52 -12.76 16.92
N GLN A 113 -27.65 -13.34 17.38
CA GLN A 113 -28.79 -13.73 16.54
C GLN A 113 -30.08 -12.90 16.75
N LEU A 114 -29.97 -11.66 17.22
CA LEU A 114 -31.11 -10.73 17.33
C LEU A 114 -31.14 -9.71 16.18
N PRO A 115 -31.82 -9.99 15.05
CA PRO A 115 -32.03 -9.00 14.01
C PRO A 115 -33.03 -7.93 14.49
N PHE A 116 -32.52 -6.75 14.85
CA PHE A 116 -33.35 -5.60 15.15
C PHE A 116 -33.91 -5.00 13.85
N ASP A 117 -35.08 -5.48 13.42
CA ASP A 117 -35.81 -4.92 12.28
C ASP A 117 -36.58 -3.66 12.72
N ASP A 118 -35.90 -2.51 12.62
CA ASP A 118 -36.46 -1.21 12.98
C ASP A 118 -37.68 -0.81 12.10
N THR A 119 -37.85 -1.46 10.95
CA THR A 119 -38.99 -1.29 10.04
C THR A 119 -40.29 -1.83 10.66
N ILE A 120 -40.23 -2.91 11.44
CA ILE A 120 -41.41 -3.47 12.11
C ILE A 120 -41.95 -2.50 13.16
N ILE A 121 -41.05 -1.92 13.97
CA ILE A 121 -41.43 -0.99 15.06
C ILE A 121 -41.98 0.32 14.50
N LYS A 122 -41.34 0.90 13.47
CA LYS A 122 -41.82 2.12 12.79
C LYS A 122 -43.26 1.99 12.30
N ASN A 123 -43.63 0.84 11.74
CA ASN A 123 -44.98 0.59 11.23
C ASN A 123 -46.06 0.48 12.34
N GLN A 124 -45.68 0.37 13.61
CA GLN A 124 -46.62 0.34 14.75
C GLN A 124 -46.83 1.71 15.42
N ILE A 125 -45.96 2.70 15.16
CA ILE A 125 -46.03 4.02 15.81
C ILE A 125 -46.55 5.08 14.83
N ASN A 126 -47.79 5.51 15.05
CA ASN A 126 -48.48 6.50 14.22
C ASN A 126 -48.54 7.88 14.90
N ILE A 127 -47.48 8.69 14.76
CA ILE A 127 -47.47 10.09 15.19
C ILE A 127 -47.94 10.98 14.01
N PRO A 128 -48.94 11.85 14.18
CA PRO A 128 -49.39 12.75 13.13
C PRO A 128 -48.37 13.87 12.87
N THR A 129 -48.18 14.26 11.61
CA THR A 129 -47.28 15.37 11.24
C THR A 129 -47.83 16.76 11.61
N GLU A 130 -49.15 16.88 11.78
CA GLU A 130 -49.82 18.10 12.22
C GLU A 130 -50.99 17.75 13.15
N THR A 131 -51.25 18.58 14.18
CA THR A 131 -52.35 18.33 15.13
C THR A 131 -52.99 19.61 15.70
N LYS A 132 -54.20 19.46 16.25
CA LYS A 132 -54.87 20.40 17.18
C LYS A 132 -55.36 19.70 18.47
N SER A 133 -54.91 18.47 18.70
CA SER A 133 -55.39 17.56 19.74
C SER A 133 -54.23 16.74 20.32
N ASP A 134 -54.45 16.19 21.52
CA ASP A 134 -53.51 15.27 22.17
C ASP A 134 -53.11 14.07 21.28
N ILE A 135 -51.87 13.61 21.45
CA ILE A 135 -51.21 12.58 20.68
C ILE A 135 -51.05 11.32 21.55
N PHE A 136 -51.27 10.14 20.97
CA PHE A 136 -50.98 8.88 21.68
C PHE A 136 -49.50 8.51 21.55
N LEU A 137 -48.77 8.51 22.67
CA LEU A 137 -47.36 8.10 22.75
C LEU A 137 -47.26 6.72 23.46
N PRO A 138 -47.01 5.62 22.73
CA PRO A 138 -46.89 4.28 23.34
C PRO A 138 -45.59 4.14 24.13
N THR A 139 -45.66 3.58 25.34
CA THR A 139 -44.49 3.34 26.21
C THR A 139 -43.92 1.91 26.14
N LEU A 140 -44.58 1.01 25.42
CA LEU A 140 -44.20 -0.39 25.26
C LEU A 140 -44.71 -0.92 23.91
N ILE A 141 -43.86 -1.57 23.11
CA ILE A 141 -44.25 -2.28 21.88
C ILE A 141 -43.50 -3.62 21.84
N ASP A 142 -44.24 -4.73 21.72
CA ASP A 142 -43.70 -6.10 21.62
C ASP A 142 -42.60 -6.48 22.64
N GLY A 143 -42.67 -5.89 23.85
CA GLY A 143 -41.73 -6.09 24.95
C GLY A 143 -40.61 -5.03 25.04
N ILE A 144 -40.42 -4.22 24.01
CA ILE A 144 -39.42 -3.13 23.98
C ILE A 144 -40.00 -1.89 24.67
N THR A 145 -39.28 -1.38 25.66
CA THR A 145 -39.67 -0.16 26.40
C THR A 145 -39.34 1.08 25.59
N ILE A 146 -40.30 2.01 25.52
CA ILE A 146 -40.19 3.28 24.77
C ILE A 146 -40.28 4.44 25.75
N THR A 147 -39.26 5.29 25.74
CA THR A 147 -39.25 6.57 26.48
C THR A 147 -39.39 7.73 25.52
N TRP A 148 -40.24 8.70 25.85
CA TRP A 148 -40.53 9.86 25.01
C TRP A 148 -39.98 11.14 25.63
N VAL A 149 -39.28 11.95 24.83
CA VAL A 149 -38.79 13.28 25.21
C VAL A 149 -39.20 14.30 24.16
N SER A 150 -39.91 15.34 24.58
CA SER A 150 -40.29 16.48 23.75
C SER A 150 -39.17 17.52 23.69
N SER A 151 -39.06 18.23 22.55
CA SER A 151 -38.23 19.42 22.45
C SER A 151 -38.83 20.64 23.19
N ASP A 152 -40.13 20.61 23.48
CA ASP A 152 -40.87 21.69 24.11
C ASP A 152 -42.08 21.12 24.89
N GLU A 153 -41.86 20.79 26.17
CA GLU A 153 -42.89 20.19 27.05
C GLU A 153 -44.06 21.14 27.37
N ASP A 154 -43.88 22.46 27.22
CA ASP A 154 -44.96 23.45 27.41
C ASP A 154 -45.93 23.49 26.20
N ILE A 155 -45.56 22.88 25.07
CA ILE A 155 -46.36 22.85 23.83
C ILE A 155 -46.84 21.43 23.50
N ILE A 156 -45.99 20.41 23.63
CA ILE A 156 -46.40 18.99 23.65
C ILE A 156 -45.65 18.26 24.76
N SER A 157 -46.36 17.70 25.73
CA SER A 157 -45.73 16.97 26.84
C SER A 157 -45.11 15.63 26.40
N ASN A 158 -44.24 15.06 27.25
CA ASN A 158 -43.73 13.68 27.10
C ASN A 158 -44.82 12.59 27.18
N THR A 159 -46.06 12.97 27.50
CA THR A 159 -47.26 12.10 27.47
C THR A 159 -48.20 12.42 26.31
N GLY A 160 -47.82 13.33 25.41
CA GLY A 160 -48.56 13.69 24.20
C GLY A 160 -49.67 14.72 24.38
N VAL A 161 -49.79 15.37 25.54
CA VAL A 161 -50.80 16.43 25.77
C VAL A 161 -50.38 17.70 25.02
N VAL A 162 -51.29 18.30 24.26
CA VAL A 162 -50.98 19.44 23.35
C VAL A 162 -51.59 20.75 23.85
N THR A 163 -50.76 21.78 24.01
CA THR A 163 -51.20 23.13 24.40
C THR A 163 -51.56 23.96 23.16
N PRO A 164 -52.79 24.54 23.06
CA PRO A 164 -53.22 25.34 21.91
C PRO A 164 -52.33 26.56 21.65
N GLN A 165 -52.08 26.85 20.36
CA GLN A 165 -51.19 27.92 19.90
C GLN A 165 -51.93 28.97 19.04
N ASN A 166 -51.41 30.20 19.02
CA ASN A 166 -51.95 31.29 18.18
C ASN A 166 -51.50 31.17 16.71
N GLU A 167 -50.27 30.71 16.51
CA GLU A 167 -49.57 30.50 15.23
C GLU A 167 -49.11 29.02 15.15
N ASN A 168 -48.60 28.57 14.01
CA ASN A 168 -48.10 27.20 13.87
C ASN A 168 -46.78 27.04 14.63
N VAL A 169 -46.67 26.04 15.52
CA VAL A 169 -45.41 25.74 16.25
C VAL A 169 -45.00 24.30 16.01
N VAL A 170 -43.69 24.07 15.87
CA VAL A 170 -43.10 22.77 15.54
C VAL A 170 -42.38 22.22 16.75
N VAL A 171 -42.79 21.03 17.20
CA VAL A 171 -42.18 20.31 18.33
C VAL A 171 -41.68 18.96 17.84
N SER A 172 -40.49 18.55 18.26
CA SER A 172 -40.00 17.19 18.00
C SER A 172 -40.22 16.28 19.21
N LEU A 173 -40.52 15.01 18.93
CA LEU A 173 -40.79 13.97 19.91
C LEU A 173 -39.78 12.84 19.67
N LYS A 174 -38.79 12.72 20.54
CA LYS A 174 -37.76 11.68 20.53
C LYS A 174 -38.27 10.44 21.26
N ALA A 175 -38.59 9.39 20.52
CA ALA A 175 -38.77 8.04 21.06
C ALA A 175 -37.39 7.38 21.20
N SER A 176 -37.04 6.93 22.39
CA SER A 176 -35.81 6.17 22.67
C SER A 176 -36.21 4.76 23.12
N PHE A 177 -35.72 3.75 22.41
CA PHE A 177 -36.08 2.35 22.53
C PHE A 177 -34.98 1.62 23.27
N GLU A 178 -35.26 1.15 24.49
CA GLU A 178 -34.29 0.38 25.27
C GLU A 178 -34.53 -1.12 25.09
N ILE A 179 -33.55 -1.82 24.52
CA ILE A 179 -33.56 -3.27 24.38
C ILE A 179 -32.65 -3.85 25.46
N SER A 180 -33.23 -4.57 26.43
CA SER A 180 -32.50 -5.24 27.50
C SER A 180 -32.68 -6.75 27.44
N VAL A 181 -31.61 -7.49 27.76
CA VAL A 181 -31.66 -8.95 27.98
C VAL A 181 -31.08 -9.22 29.37
N GLY A 182 -31.95 -9.56 30.32
CA GLY A 182 -31.62 -9.56 31.74
C GLY A 182 -31.18 -8.17 32.22
N ASN A 183 -30.06 -8.08 32.93
CA ASN A 183 -29.55 -6.83 33.50
C ASN A 183 -28.60 -6.04 32.55
N LYS A 184 -28.70 -6.26 31.23
CA LYS A 184 -27.78 -5.70 30.22
C LYS A 184 -28.59 -5.09 29.07
N THR A 185 -28.53 -3.77 28.94
CA THR A 185 -28.97 -3.07 27.72
C THR A 185 -28.08 -3.52 26.56
N ILE A 186 -28.68 -4.09 25.51
CA ILE A 186 -27.97 -4.61 24.32
C ILE A 186 -28.09 -3.69 23.11
N GLY A 187 -29.00 -2.73 23.13
CA GLY A 187 -29.11 -1.69 22.11
C GLY A 187 -30.02 -0.53 22.54
N GLU A 188 -29.67 0.68 22.12
CA GLU A 188 -30.54 1.85 22.12
C GLU A 188 -30.81 2.24 20.66
N THR A 189 -32.08 2.42 20.30
CA THR A 189 -32.47 3.08 19.04
C THR A 189 -33.22 4.36 19.35
N ILE A 190 -33.10 5.35 18.46
CA ILE A 190 -33.75 6.65 18.60
C ILE A 190 -34.53 6.94 17.31
N ILE A 191 -35.80 7.28 17.43
CA ILE A 191 -36.64 7.79 16.33
C ILE A 191 -37.17 9.16 16.73
N VAL A 192 -36.97 10.17 15.87
CA VAL A 192 -37.44 11.54 16.10
C VAL A 192 -38.60 11.83 15.16
N TYR A 193 -39.77 12.07 15.73
CA TYR A 193 -40.96 12.55 15.03
C TYR A 193 -41.03 14.08 15.12
N PHE A 194 -41.59 14.74 14.12
CA PHE A 194 -41.81 16.19 14.13
C PHE A 194 -43.30 16.47 13.93
N VAL A 195 -43.89 17.27 14.82
CA VAL A 195 -45.32 17.58 14.84
C VAL A 195 -45.53 19.08 14.79
N THR A 196 -46.39 19.54 13.88
CA THR A 196 -46.82 20.93 13.80
C THR A 196 -48.14 21.10 14.56
N VAL A 197 -48.12 21.80 15.69
CA VAL A 197 -49.35 22.24 16.38
C VAL A 197 -49.93 23.40 15.58
N ILE A 198 -51.11 23.21 14.98
CA ILE A 198 -51.70 24.16 14.03
C ILE A 198 -52.39 25.30 14.81
N GLY A 199 -51.95 26.53 14.59
CA GLY A 199 -52.47 27.72 15.26
C GLY A 199 -53.90 28.11 14.89
N GLU A 200 -54.52 29.01 15.64
CA GLU A 200 -55.87 29.53 15.34
C GLU A 200 -55.91 30.54 14.18
N ASN A 201 -54.79 31.21 13.84
CA ASN A 201 -54.75 32.31 12.87
C ASN A 201 -53.95 32.01 11.57
N SER A 202 -53.61 30.75 11.29
CA SER A 202 -52.77 30.38 10.14
C SER A 202 -53.43 30.68 8.78
N GLY A 203 -52.82 31.55 7.97
CA GLY A 203 -53.22 31.79 6.58
C GLY A 203 -52.81 30.64 5.64
N SER A 204 -53.61 30.37 4.61
CA SER A 204 -53.41 29.25 3.69
C SER A 204 -52.67 29.66 2.40
N PHE A 205 -51.34 29.52 2.40
CA PHE A 205 -50.55 29.37 1.18
C PHE A 205 -50.39 27.88 0.87
N ASP A 206 -50.54 27.48 -0.40
CA ASP A 206 -50.29 26.11 -0.84
C ASP A 206 -48.82 25.95 -1.23
N PHE A 207 -48.16 24.96 -0.64
CA PHE A 207 -46.74 24.69 -0.86
C PHE A 207 -46.49 23.51 -1.83
N THR A 208 -47.54 22.85 -2.34
CA THR A 208 -47.43 21.59 -3.12
C THR A 208 -46.41 21.68 -4.27
N ASP A 209 -46.47 22.73 -5.08
CA ASP A 209 -45.55 22.95 -6.23
C ASP A 209 -44.10 23.26 -5.81
N ILE A 210 -43.88 23.69 -4.57
CA ILE A 210 -42.54 23.94 -4.00
C ILE A 210 -41.95 22.64 -3.48
N ILE A 211 -42.75 21.84 -2.78
CA ILE A 211 -42.36 20.54 -2.22
C ILE A 211 -41.97 19.57 -3.34
N ALA A 212 -42.67 19.62 -4.47
CA ALA A 212 -42.36 18.85 -5.67
C ALA A 212 -41.02 19.22 -6.36
N GLN A 213 -40.38 20.35 -5.98
CA GLN A 213 -39.08 20.79 -6.51
C GLN A 213 -37.91 20.46 -5.55
N ILE A 214 -38.15 19.85 -4.38
CA ILE A 214 -37.12 19.53 -3.40
C ILE A 214 -36.71 18.06 -3.54
N GLU A 215 -35.62 17.83 -4.30
CA GLU A 215 -35.01 16.52 -4.48
C GLU A 215 -34.02 16.20 -3.34
N ILE A 216 -34.29 15.14 -2.57
CA ILE A 216 -33.43 14.63 -1.49
C ILE A 216 -33.30 13.11 -1.65
N PRO A 217 -32.08 12.54 -1.61
CA PRO A 217 -31.89 11.10 -1.79
C PRO A 217 -32.37 10.30 -0.56
N THR A 218 -32.79 9.05 -0.78
CA THR A 218 -33.20 8.13 0.30
C THR A 218 -32.02 7.49 1.03
N GLU A 219 -30.84 7.45 0.40
CA GLU A 219 -29.59 6.93 0.97
C GLU A 219 -28.39 7.70 0.39
N THR A 220 -27.28 7.77 1.14
CA THR A 220 -26.07 8.46 0.67
C THR A 220 -24.78 8.01 1.39
N GLU A 221 -23.66 8.16 0.68
CA GLU A 221 -22.28 8.13 1.22
C GLU A 221 -21.62 9.53 1.18
N THR A 222 -22.28 10.53 0.56
CA THR A 222 -21.72 11.84 0.19
C THR A 222 -22.65 13.00 0.57
N ASN A 223 -22.13 14.23 0.49
CA ASN A 223 -22.85 15.45 0.87
C ASN A 223 -24.14 15.67 0.04
N ILE A 224 -25.20 16.12 0.70
CA ILE A 224 -26.51 16.42 0.11
C ILE A 224 -26.61 17.91 -0.21
N LEU A 225 -27.20 18.27 -1.36
CA LEU A 225 -27.48 19.66 -1.72
C LEU A 225 -28.83 20.09 -1.12
N LEU A 226 -28.82 21.06 -0.19
CA LEU A 226 -30.05 21.54 0.48
C LEU A 226 -30.46 22.93 -0.05
N PRO A 227 -31.60 23.08 -0.75
CA PRO A 227 -32.06 24.36 -1.30
C PRO A 227 -32.59 25.30 -0.21
N THR A 228 -32.21 26.58 -0.24
CA THR A 228 -32.63 27.58 0.76
C THR A 228 -33.70 28.57 0.27
N LEU A 229 -34.03 28.55 -1.03
CA LEU A 229 -35.01 29.43 -1.65
C LEU A 229 -35.55 28.79 -2.94
N ILE A 230 -36.87 28.63 -3.07
CA ILE A 230 -37.55 28.18 -4.30
C ILE A 230 -38.77 29.08 -4.53
N ASP A 231 -38.92 29.67 -5.72
CA ASP A 231 -40.01 30.58 -6.10
C ASP A 231 -40.35 31.69 -5.05
N GLY A 232 -39.30 32.16 -4.37
CA GLY A 232 -39.39 33.16 -3.30
C GLY A 232 -40.09 32.66 -2.03
N VAL A 233 -40.16 31.35 -1.81
CA VAL A 233 -40.45 30.70 -0.52
C VAL A 233 -39.11 30.43 0.14
N ASP A 234 -38.90 31.00 1.33
CA ASP A 234 -37.68 30.78 2.10
C ASP A 234 -37.70 29.34 2.66
N ILE A 235 -36.58 28.64 2.57
CA ILE A 235 -36.43 27.27 3.08
C ILE A 235 -35.27 27.23 4.08
N THR A 236 -35.54 26.74 5.28
CA THR A 236 -34.50 26.49 6.29
C THR A 236 -34.52 25.02 6.71
N TRP A 237 -33.33 24.44 6.93
CA TRP A 237 -33.17 23.01 7.17
C TRP A 237 -32.75 22.74 8.61
N VAL A 238 -33.31 21.68 9.20
CA VAL A 238 -32.95 21.17 10.53
C VAL A 238 -32.74 19.66 10.45
N SER A 239 -31.58 19.19 10.91
CA SER A 239 -31.24 17.78 11.00
C SER A 239 -31.62 17.18 12.36
N SER A 240 -31.98 15.90 12.37
CA SER A 240 -32.11 15.13 13.61
C SER A 240 -30.76 14.70 14.20
N ASN A 241 -29.65 14.81 13.45
CA ASN A 241 -28.31 14.48 13.90
C ASN A 241 -27.25 15.26 13.09
N GLU A 242 -26.83 16.42 13.58
CA GLU A 242 -25.83 17.28 12.92
C GLU A 242 -24.41 16.71 12.87
N ASP A 243 -24.09 15.70 13.70
CA ASP A 243 -22.80 15.00 13.64
C ASP A 243 -22.72 13.99 12.48
N ILE A 244 -23.86 13.62 11.86
CA ILE A 244 -23.94 12.71 10.71
C ILE A 244 -24.40 13.42 9.43
N ILE A 245 -25.40 14.31 9.50
CA ILE A 245 -25.76 15.23 8.40
C ILE A 245 -25.99 16.63 8.98
N SER A 246 -25.18 17.61 8.61
CA SER A 246 -25.35 19.00 9.08
C SER A 246 -26.61 19.67 8.51
N ASN A 247 -27.03 20.79 9.11
CA ASN A 247 -28.08 21.67 8.55
C ASN A 247 -27.73 22.29 7.18
N THR A 248 -26.52 22.03 6.65
CA THR A 248 -26.07 22.42 5.30
C THR A 248 -25.80 21.22 4.40
N GLY A 249 -26.19 20.01 4.80
CA GLY A 249 -26.05 18.78 4.01
C GLY A 249 -24.66 18.14 3.98
N VAL A 250 -23.74 18.56 4.86
CA VAL A 250 -22.42 17.90 4.98
C VAL A 250 -22.59 16.57 5.71
N VAL A 251 -22.14 15.48 5.09
CA VAL A 251 -22.31 14.11 5.59
C VAL A 251 -21.01 13.59 6.22
N ARG A 252 -21.15 12.84 7.30
CA ARG A 252 -20.07 12.07 7.95
C ARG A 252 -20.53 10.61 8.09
N ARG A 253 -19.75 9.66 7.57
CA ARG A 253 -20.13 8.23 7.61
C ARG A 253 -20.03 7.68 9.04
N PRO A 254 -21.11 7.10 9.59
CA PRO A 254 -21.10 6.42 10.90
C PRO A 254 -20.36 5.08 10.84
N THR A 255 -20.28 4.34 11.94
CA THR A 255 -19.76 2.95 11.98
C THR A 255 -20.80 1.89 11.64
N ASN A 256 -22.09 2.23 11.67
CA ASN A 256 -23.23 1.40 11.28
C ASN A 256 -24.22 2.26 10.48
N ASP A 257 -24.92 1.68 9.50
CA ASP A 257 -25.91 2.40 8.69
C ASP A 257 -26.91 3.16 9.59
N THR A 258 -26.92 4.48 9.49
CA THR A 258 -27.70 5.34 10.39
C THR A 258 -28.70 6.17 9.60
N LEU A 259 -29.96 6.13 10.01
CA LEU A 259 -31.00 6.99 9.46
C LEU A 259 -30.95 8.37 10.10
N VAL A 260 -30.96 9.41 9.28
CA VAL A 260 -31.04 10.81 9.70
C VAL A 260 -32.22 11.47 9.00
N SER A 261 -32.99 12.24 9.77
CA SER A 261 -34.13 12.99 9.25
C SER A 261 -33.74 14.45 9.03
N LEU A 262 -34.14 15.00 7.88
CA LEU A 262 -34.01 16.41 7.54
C LEU A 262 -35.39 17.04 7.44
N VAL A 263 -35.62 18.13 8.18
CA VAL A 263 -36.85 18.93 8.10
C VAL A 263 -36.60 20.19 7.28
N ALA A 264 -37.28 20.30 6.15
CA ALA A 264 -37.41 21.56 5.42
C ALA A 264 -38.55 22.38 6.03
N LYS A 265 -38.24 23.58 6.52
CA LYS A 265 -39.22 24.58 6.97
C LYS A 265 -39.41 25.62 5.87
N LEU A 266 -40.54 25.56 5.18
CA LEU A 266 -40.92 26.43 4.07
C LEU A 266 -41.74 27.62 4.61
N LYS A 267 -41.37 28.85 4.25
CA LYS A 267 -42.03 30.08 4.71
C LYS A 267 -42.39 31.04 3.59
N LYS A 268 -43.63 31.56 3.63
CA LYS A 268 -44.14 32.59 2.71
C LYS A 268 -45.00 33.59 3.49
N GLY A 269 -44.39 34.69 3.93
CA GLY A 269 -45.06 35.68 4.76
C GLY A 269 -45.45 35.11 6.13
N SER A 270 -46.75 35.01 6.41
CA SER A 270 -47.32 34.40 7.62
C SER A 270 -47.87 32.98 7.41
N SER A 271 -47.57 32.36 6.26
CA SER A 271 -47.84 30.93 6.00
C SER A 271 -46.54 30.14 6.12
N GLU A 272 -46.59 29.01 6.81
CA GLU A 272 -45.45 28.11 7.05
C GLU A 272 -45.88 26.65 6.91
N LYS A 273 -44.97 25.81 6.38
CA LYS A 273 -45.17 24.36 6.21
C LYS A 273 -43.85 23.63 6.44
N ASN A 274 -43.92 22.48 7.10
CA ASN A 274 -42.76 21.60 7.30
C ASN A 274 -42.87 20.37 6.39
N VAL A 275 -41.74 19.90 5.86
CA VAL A 275 -41.62 18.62 5.14
C VAL A 275 -40.48 17.82 5.74
N LEU A 276 -40.74 16.54 5.99
CA LEU A 276 -39.79 15.59 6.57
C LEU A 276 -39.22 14.69 5.47
N TYR A 277 -37.91 14.65 5.37
CA TYR A 277 -37.15 13.69 4.56
C TYR A 277 -36.37 12.77 5.50
N THR A 278 -36.14 11.52 5.11
CA THR A 278 -35.37 10.55 5.90
C THR A 278 -34.37 9.86 4.99
N ILE A 279 -33.10 9.89 5.37
CA ILE A 279 -31.96 9.49 4.55
C ILE A 279 -31.13 8.46 5.31
N LYS A 280 -30.78 7.36 4.65
CA LYS A 280 -29.86 6.35 5.18
C LYS A 280 -28.42 6.75 4.87
N VAL A 281 -27.63 7.08 5.88
CA VAL A 281 -26.18 7.30 5.72
C VAL A 281 -25.48 5.97 5.95
N LEU A 282 -24.78 5.48 4.92
CA LEU A 282 -24.13 4.17 4.97
C LEU A 282 -22.87 4.20 5.83
N LYS A 283 -22.59 3.08 6.50
CA LYS A 283 -21.44 2.91 7.40
C LYS A 283 -20.09 3.15 6.71
N THR A 284 -19.06 3.37 7.51
CA THR A 284 -17.65 3.20 7.13
C THR A 284 -17.30 1.71 7.20
N ASP A 285 -16.53 1.22 6.24
CA ASP A 285 -16.20 -0.21 6.14
C ASP A 285 -15.07 -0.65 7.09
N LEU A 286 -15.09 -1.93 7.44
CA LEU A 286 -14.07 -2.56 8.27
C LEU A 286 -12.90 -3.06 7.40
N ILE A 287 -11.70 -2.97 7.94
CA ILE A 287 -10.47 -3.39 7.27
C ILE A 287 -10.35 -4.92 7.26
N ASP A 288 -10.34 -5.53 6.09
CA ASP A 288 -10.12 -6.97 5.90
C ASP A 288 -8.63 -7.28 5.69
N TYR A 289 -7.96 -7.70 6.77
CA TYR A 289 -6.53 -8.07 6.73
C TYR A 289 -6.24 -9.31 5.88
N GLU A 290 -7.21 -10.21 5.68
CA GLU A 290 -7.01 -11.42 4.89
C GLU A 290 -7.14 -11.11 3.40
N ALA A 291 -8.08 -10.25 3.01
CA ALA A 291 -8.13 -9.66 1.67
C ALA A 291 -6.89 -8.79 1.36
N ILE A 292 -6.30 -8.13 2.36
CA ILE A 292 -5.06 -7.33 2.21
C ILE A 292 -3.82 -8.22 2.02
N LEU A 293 -3.63 -9.27 2.83
CA LEU A 293 -2.58 -10.26 2.59
C LEU A 293 -2.78 -11.03 1.25
N ASN A 294 -4.00 -11.03 0.72
CA ASN A 294 -4.31 -11.56 -0.60
C ASN A 294 -4.13 -10.57 -1.76
N GLN A 295 -3.81 -9.29 -1.51
CA GLN A 295 -3.29 -8.38 -2.54
C GLN A 295 -1.77 -8.52 -2.74
N ILE A 296 -1.08 -9.13 -1.78
CA ILE A 296 0.35 -9.40 -1.85
C ILE A 296 0.63 -10.54 -2.84
N ASN A 297 1.51 -10.26 -3.79
CA ASN A 297 1.96 -11.17 -4.83
C ASN A 297 3.49 -11.13 -4.89
N LEU A 298 4.17 -12.26 -4.69
CA LEU A 298 5.63 -12.34 -4.74
C LEU A 298 6.04 -13.28 -5.86
N PRO A 299 6.89 -12.84 -6.81
CA PRO A 299 7.27 -13.69 -7.93
C PRO A 299 7.98 -14.94 -7.41
N PHE A 300 7.45 -16.11 -7.77
CA PHE A 300 8.10 -17.38 -7.47
C PHE A 300 9.58 -17.37 -7.92
N THR A 301 9.95 -16.72 -9.05
CA THR A 301 11.36 -16.60 -9.49
C THR A 301 11.81 -15.20 -9.54
N THR A 302 13.10 -15.10 -9.28
CA THR A 302 13.84 -14.00 -9.83
C THR A 302 15.34 -14.29 -10.05
N ASN A 303 16.07 -13.24 -10.33
CA ASN A 303 17.53 -13.11 -10.40
C ASN A 303 17.92 -11.67 -9.98
N ASN A 304 16.92 -10.92 -9.51
CA ASN A 304 16.85 -9.51 -9.14
C ASN A 304 16.11 -9.45 -7.78
N ASN A 305 16.14 -8.33 -7.07
CA ASN A 305 15.43 -8.19 -5.79
C ASN A 305 13.89 -8.31 -5.94
N LEU A 306 13.24 -8.84 -4.91
CA LEU A 306 11.80 -8.73 -4.65
C LEU A 306 11.47 -7.33 -4.12
N VAL A 307 10.23 -6.89 -4.35
CA VAL A 307 9.62 -5.76 -3.64
C VAL A 307 8.61 -6.33 -2.66
N LEU A 308 8.89 -6.24 -1.36
CA LEU A 308 7.97 -6.68 -0.31
C LEU A 308 7.13 -5.49 0.16
N PRO A 309 5.81 -5.44 -0.09
CA PRO A 309 4.98 -4.33 0.35
C PRO A 309 4.90 -4.29 1.87
N ASN A 310 5.18 -3.12 2.46
CA ASN A 310 5.14 -2.86 3.90
C ASN A 310 3.89 -2.08 4.33
N ILE A 311 3.15 -1.48 3.40
CA ILE A 311 1.82 -0.88 3.59
C ILE A 311 0.94 -1.24 2.39
N ILE A 312 -0.31 -1.64 2.63
CA ILE A 312 -1.38 -1.78 1.62
C ILE A 312 -2.67 -1.22 2.24
N ASN A 313 -3.38 -0.32 1.54
CA ASN A 313 -4.62 0.31 2.00
C ASN A 313 -4.55 0.85 3.45
N ASP A 314 -3.48 1.61 3.74
CA ASP A 314 -3.12 2.16 5.06
C ASP A 314 -2.90 1.12 6.19
N VAL A 315 -2.79 -0.18 5.85
CA VAL A 315 -2.42 -1.25 6.79
C VAL A 315 -0.95 -1.62 6.65
N ASN A 316 -0.23 -1.56 7.78
CA ASN A 316 1.15 -2.05 7.87
C ASN A 316 1.22 -3.58 7.73
N ILE A 317 2.14 -4.03 6.87
CA ILE A 317 2.51 -5.44 6.66
C ILE A 317 3.94 -5.66 7.19
N THR A 318 4.17 -6.73 7.94
CA THR A 318 5.52 -7.14 8.36
C THR A 318 5.91 -8.48 7.77
N TRP A 319 7.21 -8.66 7.50
CA TRP A 319 7.75 -9.79 6.76
C TRP A 319 8.79 -10.58 7.55
N GLU A 320 8.71 -11.90 7.46
CA GLU A 320 9.64 -12.87 8.05
C GLU A 320 9.96 -13.94 7.01
N SER A 321 11.16 -13.88 6.44
CA SER A 321 11.75 -14.95 5.66
C SER A 321 12.20 -16.06 6.59
N ASN A 322 11.98 -17.34 6.23
CA ASN A 322 12.71 -18.43 6.89
C ASN A 322 14.20 -18.46 6.50
N ASN A 323 14.72 -17.38 5.88
CA ASN A 323 15.62 -17.54 4.73
C ASN A 323 16.52 -16.36 4.27
N GLU A 324 17.02 -15.53 5.18
CA GLU A 324 17.50 -14.20 4.77
C GLU A 324 18.74 -14.11 3.85
N PHE A 325 19.67 -15.09 3.82
CA PHE A 325 20.91 -14.91 3.02
C PHE A 325 20.70 -15.00 1.50
N VAL A 326 19.50 -15.38 1.04
CA VAL A 326 19.17 -15.31 -0.40
C VAL A 326 17.83 -14.64 -0.68
N ILE A 327 16.86 -14.60 0.23
CA ILE A 327 15.82 -13.55 0.21
C ILE A 327 15.60 -12.98 1.60
N THR A 328 16.04 -11.73 1.82
CA THR A 328 15.88 -11.02 3.09
C THR A 328 14.42 -10.70 3.42
N ASN A 329 14.15 -10.27 4.65
CA ASN A 329 12.84 -9.74 5.08
C ASN A 329 12.42 -8.44 4.37
N TYR A 330 13.22 -7.96 3.41
CA TYR A 330 12.96 -6.81 2.54
C TYR A 330 13.00 -7.17 1.04
N GLY A 331 13.22 -8.45 0.69
CA GLY A 331 13.20 -8.96 -0.68
C GLY A 331 14.54 -8.99 -1.42
N VAL A 332 15.64 -8.51 -0.81
CA VAL A 332 16.95 -8.43 -1.49
C VAL A 332 17.54 -9.82 -1.74
N ILE A 333 18.15 -10.01 -2.92
CA ILE A 333 18.53 -11.31 -3.48
C ILE A 333 19.99 -11.47 -3.87
N THR A 334 20.52 -12.68 -3.64
CA THR A 334 21.91 -13.06 -3.96
C THR A 334 21.94 -14.30 -4.86
N GLN A 335 22.22 -14.14 -6.16
CA GLN A 335 22.33 -15.29 -7.08
C GLN A 335 23.55 -16.17 -6.75
N GLY A 336 23.34 -17.49 -6.69
CA GLY A 336 24.40 -18.49 -6.55
C GLY A 336 24.85 -19.12 -7.87
N SER A 337 25.59 -20.23 -7.77
CA SER A 337 25.93 -21.12 -8.89
C SER A 337 24.87 -22.22 -9.13
N THR A 338 23.86 -22.32 -8.27
CA THR A 338 22.80 -23.34 -8.27
C THR A 338 21.48 -22.82 -7.68
N ASP A 339 20.42 -23.58 -7.92
CA ASP A 339 19.02 -23.31 -7.57
C ASP A 339 18.60 -24.21 -6.36
N ILE A 340 17.85 -23.70 -5.33
CA ILE A 340 17.53 -24.34 -3.99
C ILE A 340 16.29 -23.62 -3.34
N THR A 341 15.41 -24.10 -2.41
CA THR A 341 14.05 -23.47 -2.00
C THR A 341 13.71 -22.59 -0.66
N VAL A 342 13.52 -21.21 -0.62
CA VAL A 342 12.97 -20.26 0.47
C VAL A 342 11.48 -20.48 0.78
N THR A 343 11.04 -20.07 1.98
CA THR A 343 9.67 -19.59 2.29
C THR A 343 9.66 -18.19 2.96
N LEU A 344 8.84 -17.25 2.49
CA LEU A 344 8.57 -15.92 3.09
C LEU A 344 7.20 -15.87 3.75
N LYS A 345 7.07 -15.15 4.88
CA LYS A 345 5.81 -14.93 5.60
C LYS A 345 5.47 -13.45 5.68
N ALA A 346 4.26 -13.07 5.26
CA ALA A 346 3.68 -11.75 5.49
C ALA A 346 2.71 -11.79 6.68
N THR A 347 2.62 -10.71 7.45
CA THR A 347 1.75 -10.57 8.62
C THR A 347 1.02 -9.23 8.57
N ALA A 348 -0.30 -9.23 8.81
CA ALA A 348 -1.13 -8.03 8.87
C ALA A 348 -2.21 -8.18 9.96
N GLY A 349 -2.25 -7.25 10.92
CA GLY A 349 -3.15 -7.38 12.08
C GLY A 349 -2.89 -8.65 12.88
N ASP A 350 -3.85 -9.57 12.90
CA ASP A 350 -3.78 -10.90 13.52
C ASP A 350 -3.56 -12.05 12.50
N LYS A 351 -3.36 -11.73 11.22
CA LYS A 351 -3.28 -12.70 10.10
C LYS A 351 -1.85 -12.89 9.60
N GLU A 352 -1.53 -14.10 9.14
CA GLU A 352 -0.25 -14.47 8.51
C GLU A 352 -0.49 -15.23 7.18
N LYS A 353 0.42 -15.09 6.20
CA LYS A 353 0.40 -15.80 4.91
C LYS A 353 1.81 -16.15 4.42
N LEU A 354 1.99 -17.31 3.78
CA LEU A 354 3.28 -17.83 3.31
C LEU A 354 3.42 -17.84 1.77
N PHE A 355 4.65 -17.69 1.26
CA PHE A 355 5.06 -17.60 -0.16
C PHE A 355 6.38 -18.39 -0.39
N THR A 356 6.64 -19.01 -1.56
CA THR A 356 7.73 -20.03 -1.75
C THR A 356 8.51 -19.96 -3.08
N VAL A 357 9.76 -20.47 -3.10
CA VAL A 357 10.84 -19.96 -3.99
C VAL A 357 12.06 -20.99 -4.13
N THR A 358 12.52 -21.63 -5.28
CA THR A 358 13.85 -22.25 -5.87
C THR A 358 14.76 -21.58 -7.13
N VAL A 359 15.64 -20.49 -7.12
CA VAL A 359 16.09 -19.51 -8.24
C VAL A 359 17.23 -19.99 -9.13
N LEU A 360 17.19 -19.47 -10.35
CA LEU A 360 18.25 -19.37 -11.35
C LEU A 360 19.62 -18.81 -10.88
N LYS A 361 20.63 -19.66 -10.94
CA LYS A 361 22.06 -19.27 -10.99
C LYS A 361 22.44 -18.20 -12.04
N LEU A 362 23.62 -17.61 -11.87
CA LEU A 362 24.22 -16.64 -12.79
C LEU A 362 24.67 -17.26 -14.14
N ILE A 363 24.70 -16.46 -15.22
CA ILE A 363 25.14 -16.86 -16.58
C ILE A 363 26.25 -15.92 -17.06
N GLU A 364 27.35 -16.46 -17.61
CA GLU A 364 28.47 -15.69 -18.18
C GLU A 364 28.23 -15.31 -19.67
N ASN A 365 28.64 -14.10 -20.05
CA ASN A 365 28.64 -13.64 -21.46
C ASN A 365 29.99 -13.93 -22.15
N ASN A 366 29.95 -14.22 -23.45
CA ASN A 366 31.11 -14.74 -24.21
C ASN A 366 32.06 -13.68 -24.80
N PHE A 367 31.74 -12.38 -24.72
CA PHE A 367 32.68 -11.33 -25.16
C PHE A 367 33.69 -11.04 -24.04
N LYS A 368 34.99 -11.01 -24.36
CA LYS A 368 36.04 -10.75 -23.36
C LYS A 368 37.24 -10.06 -23.99
N THR A 369 37.49 -8.82 -23.60
CA THR A 369 38.58 -7.99 -24.14
C THR A 369 39.96 -8.63 -23.94
N THR A 370 40.78 -8.61 -24.99
CA THR A 370 42.16 -9.16 -24.97
C THR A 370 43.22 -8.09 -24.73
N LYS A 371 42.80 -6.85 -24.44
CA LYS A 371 43.64 -5.65 -24.31
C LYS A 371 43.22 -4.84 -23.07
N THR A 372 43.66 -3.59 -22.96
CA THR A 372 43.17 -2.70 -21.90
C THR A 372 41.67 -2.49 -22.07
N PRO A 373 40.84 -2.77 -21.05
CA PRO A 373 39.40 -2.58 -21.13
C PRO A 373 39.04 -1.15 -21.51
N ILE A 374 38.08 -0.98 -22.41
CA ILE A 374 37.73 0.35 -22.94
C ILE A 374 37.30 1.30 -21.81
N ILE A 375 36.62 0.81 -20.76
CA ILE A 375 36.27 1.64 -19.60
C ILE A 375 37.51 2.19 -18.86
N GLU A 376 38.59 1.41 -18.76
CA GLU A 376 39.84 1.86 -18.13
C GLU A 376 40.62 2.81 -19.05
N VAL A 377 40.52 2.63 -20.38
CA VAL A 377 41.13 3.54 -21.36
C VAL A 377 40.53 4.95 -21.31
N ARG A 378 39.23 5.08 -21.01
CA ARG A 378 38.55 6.39 -20.86
C ARG A 378 39.10 7.22 -19.69
N GLU A 379 39.60 6.56 -18.64
CA GLU A 379 40.13 7.19 -17.43
C GLU A 379 41.67 7.42 -17.49
N LEU A 380 42.34 7.02 -18.58
CA LEU A 380 43.77 7.32 -18.79
C LEU A 380 43.99 8.80 -19.12
N PRO A 381 45.12 9.40 -18.69
CA PRO A 381 45.48 10.77 -19.09
C PRO A 381 45.60 10.94 -20.61
N ASN A 382 45.24 12.12 -21.13
CA ASN A 382 45.51 12.50 -22.52
C ASN A 382 47.01 12.31 -22.87
N GLU A 383 47.29 12.03 -24.15
CA GLU A 383 48.59 11.61 -24.72
C GLU A 383 49.09 10.21 -24.30
N THR A 384 48.40 9.49 -23.39
CA THR A 384 48.77 8.11 -23.02
C THR A 384 48.58 7.15 -24.19
N GLN A 385 49.65 6.47 -24.59
CA GLN A 385 49.60 5.41 -25.61
C GLN A 385 48.99 4.13 -25.02
N THR A 386 48.02 3.55 -25.71
CA THR A 386 47.33 2.31 -25.30
C THR A 386 46.93 1.45 -26.52
N GLU A 387 46.38 0.26 -26.26
CA GLU A 387 45.70 -0.59 -27.24
C GLU A 387 44.32 -1.01 -26.70
N ILE A 388 43.30 -0.98 -27.55
CA ILE A 388 41.95 -1.51 -27.26
C ILE A 388 41.64 -2.72 -28.17
N HIS A 389 40.68 -3.52 -27.75
CA HIS A 389 40.12 -4.65 -28.49
C HIS A 389 38.59 -4.56 -28.43
N GLY A 390 37.90 -4.49 -29.57
CA GLY A 390 36.45 -4.33 -29.57
C GLY A 390 35.81 -4.28 -30.95
N VAL A 391 34.48 -4.27 -30.97
CA VAL A 391 33.64 -4.24 -32.17
C VAL A 391 33.31 -2.79 -32.54
N VAL A 392 33.43 -2.45 -33.83
CA VAL A 392 33.09 -1.11 -34.33
C VAL A 392 31.58 -0.95 -34.43
N THR A 393 31.02 -0.05 -33.64
CA THR A 393 29.56 0.11 -33.51
C THR A 393 28.99 1.21 -34.41
N SER A 394 29.77 2.24 -34.80
CA SER A 394 29.33 3.27 -35.76
C SER A 394 30.49 4.06 -36.39
N LEU A 395 30.19 4.82 -37.45
CA LEU A 395 30.93 6.01 -37.88
C LEU A 395 30.11 7.23 -37.41
N MET A 396 30.53 7.88 -36.31
CA MET A 396 29.70 8.86 -35.58
C MET A 396 29.83 10.30 -36.11
N THR A 397 30.98 10.63 -36.71
CA THR A 397 31.26 11.92 -37.36
C THR A 397 32.45 11.77 -38.30
N ASN A 398 32.76 12.79 -39.08
CA ASN A 398 33.79 12.76 -40.13
C ASN A 398 35.20 12.45 -39.60
N GLY A 399 35.61 11.19 -39.76
CA GLY A 399 36.87 10.62 -39.30
C GLY A 399 36.80 9.86 -37.98
N CYS A 400 35.64 9.78 -37.32
CA CYS A 400 35.51 9.25 -35.96
C CYS A 400 34.50 8.10 -35.86
N PHE A 401 34.95 6.97 -35.34
CA PHE A 401 34.15 5.76 -35.12
C PHE A 401 33.89 5.53 -33.63
N THR A 402 32.82 4.84 -33.27
CA THR A 402 32.63 4.28 -31.93
C THR A 402 33.02 2.80 -31.91
N ILE A 403 33.71 2.36 -30.85
CA ILE A 403 34.14 0.98 -30.63
C ILE A 403 33.77 0.57 -29.21
N GLN A 404 33.30 -0.67 -29.03
CA GLN A 404 32.80 -1.19 -27.75
C GLN A 404 33.37 -2.57 -27.43
N ASP A 405 33.58 -2.84 -26.14
CA ASP A 405 33.94 -4.15 -25.59
C ASP A 405 32.95 -4.57 -24.47
N ASP A 406 33.27 -5.62 -23.71
CA ASP A 406 32.50 -6.12 -22.57
C ASP A 406 32.45 -5.16 -21.37
N THR A 407 33.16 -4.03 -21.42
CA THR A 407 33.32 -3.07 -20.31
C THR A 407 32.85 -1.65 -20.64
N GLY A 408 32.84 -1.25 -21.91
CA GLY A 408 32.29 0.05 -22.33
C GLY A 408 32.66 0.44 -23.76
N ALA A 409 32.36 1.69 -24.12
CA ALA A 409 32.59 2.23 -25.47
C ALA A 409 33.44 3.51 -25.50
N ILE A 410 34.18 3.71 -26.60
CA ILE A 410 35.01 4.90 -26.83
C ILE A 410 35.03 5.30 -28.31
N ALA A 411 35.20 6.60 -28.55
CA ALA A 411 35.40 7.16 -29.88
C ALA A 411 36.85 6.94 -30.38
N VAL A 412 37.06 6.83 -31.69
CA VAL A 412 38.37 6.58 -32.31
C VAL A 412 38.50 7.40 -33.60
N TYR A 413 39.43 8.38 -33.60
CA TYR A 413 39.52 9.43 -34.61
C TYR A 413 40.73 9.28 -35.54
N PHE A 414 40.48 8.84 -36.76
CA PHE A 414 41.45 8.65 -37.85
C PHE A 414 41.77 9.94 -38.64
N GLY A 415 41.26 11.10 -38.20
CA GLY A 415 41.42 12.35 -38.92
C GLY A 415 40.33 12.58 -39.98
N ASN A 416 40.21 13.82 -40.45
CA ASN A 416 39.09 14.30 -41.27
C ASN A 416 38.98 13.70 -42.69
N THR A 417 39.84 12.75 -43.07
CA THR A 417 39.75 11.95 -44.30
C THR A 417 39.65 10.45 -44.03
N GLY A 418 39.50 10.02 -42.76
CA GLY A 418 39.57 8.63 -42.33
C GLY A 418 38.23 7.87 -42.34
N ASN A 419 37.23 8.30 -43.12
CA ASN A 419 35.88 7.75 -43.07
C ASN A 419 35.78 6.26 -43.46
N ASP A 420 36.78 5.74 -44.19
CA ASP A 420 36.85 4.34 -44.65
C ASP A 420 37.88 3.51 -43.84
N ALA A 421 38.37 4.01 -42.70
CA ALA A 421 39.45 3.39 -41.95
C ALA A 421 39.05 2.14 -41.13
N LEU A 422 37.75 1.98 -40.84
CA LEU A 422 37.15 0.88 -40.10
C LEU A 422 35.79 0.52 -40.68
N GLU A 423 35.33 -0.71 -40.43
CA GLU A 423 34.06 -1.23 -40.91
C GLU A 423 33.16 -1.62 -39.73
N VAL A 424 31.92 -1.13 -39.75
CA VAL A 424 30.91 -1.43 -38.71
C VAL A 424 30.62 -2.92 -38.64
N GLY A 425 30.54 -3.48 -37.44
CA GLY A 425 30.34 -4.91 -37.21
C GLY A 425 31.59 -5.76 -37.42
N LYS A 426 32.78 -5.14 -37.56
CA LYS A 426 34.05 -5.85 -37.47
C LYS A 426 34.78 -5.58 -36.16
N GLU A 427 35.53 -6.59 -35.73
CA GLU A 427 36.32 -6.60 -34.51
C GLU A 427 37.80 -6.31 -34.83
N TYR A 428 38.41 -5.43 -34.05
CA TYR A 428 39.77 -4.96 -34.27
C TYR A 428 40.57 -4.82 -32.98
N ILE A 429 41.89 -4.98 -33.09
CA ILE A 429 42.85 -4.44 -32.13
C ILE A 429 43.39 -3.12 -32.69
N ILE A 430 43.26 -2.04 -31.92
CA ILE A 430 43.70 -0.70 -32.35
C ILE A 430 44.59 -0.08 -31.29
N SER A 431 45.80 0.33 -31.68
CA SER A 431 46.67 1.17 -30.84
C SER A 431 46.40 2.64 -31.12
N GLY A 432 46.36 3.48 -30.10
CA GLY A 432 46.24 4.93 -30.24
C GLY A 432 46.73 5.67 -29.00
N LYS A 433 46.71 6.99 -29.04
CA LYS A 433 46.84 7.83 -27.84
C LYS A 433 45.46 8.21 -27.33
N VAL A 434 45.27 8.24 -26.03
CA VAL A 434 44.06 8.86 -25.46
C VAL A 434 44.10 10.37 -25.71
N GLY A 435 42.97 10.92 -26.13
CA GLY A 435 42.82 12.32 -26.48
C GLY A 435 41.43 12.84 -26.12
N ASP A 436 41.27 14.15 -26.32
CA ASP A 436 40.08 14.91 -25.93
C ASP A 436 39.73 15.87 -27.07
N PHE A 437 38.45 15.97 -27.39
CA PHE A 437 37.96 16.99 -28.32
C PHE A 437 36.69 17.64 -27.74
N ALA A 438 36.91 18.78 -27.07
CA ALA A 438 35.86 19.53 -26.38
C ALA A 438 35.06 18.66 -25.39
N GLY A 439 35.76 17.81 -24.63
CA GLY A 439 35.20 16.91 -23.62
C GLY A 439 35.04 15.45 -24.07
N LEU A 440 34.77 15.21 -25.36
CA LEU A 440 34.62 13.86 -25.90
C LEU A 440 35.93 13.06 -25.75
N LYS A 441 35.90 11.94 -25.02
CA LYS A 441 37.05 11.04 -24.88
C LYS A 441 37.17 10.10 -26.06
N GLN A 442 38.38 10.04 -26.61
CA GLN A 442 38.64 9.32 -27.86
C GLN A 442 40.09 8.81 -27.95
N LEU A 443 40.35 7.84 -28.81
CA LEU A 443 41.70 7.55 -29.30
C LEU A 443 42.04 8.43 -30.51
N ILE A 444 43.15 9.15 -30.43
CA ILE A 444 43.76 9.96 -31.51
C ILE A 444 45.05 9.31 -32.03
N SER A 445 45.43 9.67 -33.25
CA SER A 445 46.50 8.98 -34.01
C SER A 445 46.39 7.44 -34.00
N PRO A 446 45.19 6.87 -34.23
CA PRO A 446 44.99 5.42 -34.17
C PRO A 446 45.75 4.69 -35.28
N THR A 447 46.06 3.44 -35.03
CA THR A 447 46.66 2.49 -35.97
C THR A 447 46.09 1.12 -35.67
N VAL A 448 45.40 0.54 -36.65
CA VAL A 448 44.92 -0.85 -36.58
C VAL A 448 46.14 -1.78 -36.50
N LYS A 449 46.14 -2.67 -35.50
CA LYS A 449 47.13 -3.74 -35.36
C LYS A 449 46.67 -5.02 -36.02
N GLU A 450 45.39 -5.34 -35.83
CA GLU A 450 44.79 -6.62 -36.22
C GLU A 450 43.30 -6.41 -36.52
N THR A 451 42.80 -7.13 -37.52
CA THR A 451 41.38 -7.23 -37.88
C THR A 451 40.99 -8.68 -37.67
N ILE A 452 40.13 -8.96 -36.69
CA ILE A 452 39.90 -10.32 -36.20
C ILE A 452 38.80 -11.00 -37.00
N GLY A 453 37.67 -10.33 -37.22
CA GLY A 453 36.54 -10.89 -37.95
C GLY A 453 35.35 -9.96 -38.07
N ILE A 454 34.23 -10.52 -38.55
CA ILE A 454 32.89 -9.96 -38.38
C ILE A 454 32.35 -10.49 -37.06
N HIS A 455 31.72 -9.63 -36.27
CA HIS A 455 31.11 -9.96 -34.99
C HIS A 455 29.69 -9.36 -34.94
N ASP A 456 28.78 -10.01 -34.23
CA ASP A 456 27.45 -9.43 -33.97
C ASP A 456 27.57 -8.11 -33.21
N LEU A 457 26.72 -7.15 -33.54
CA LEU A 457 26.76 -5.83 -32.93
C LEU A 457 26.24 -5.90 -31.47
N PRO A 458 26.85 -5.17 -30.52
CA PRO A 458 26.37 -5.13 -29.14
C PRO A 458 24.89 -4.72 -29.03
N PRO A 459 24.16 -5.19 -27.99
CA PRO A 459 22.80 -4.75 -27.72
C PRO A 459 22.68 -3.23 -27.66
N VAL A 460 21.63 -2.69 -28.27
CA VAL A 460 21.31 -1.26 -28.21
C VAL A 460 20.68 -0.95 -26.85
N ILE A 461 21.14 0.12 -26.20
CA ILE A 461 20.59 0.57 -24.92
C ILE A 461 19.37 1.45 -25.22
N ASP A 462 18.20 1.12 -24.65
CA ASP A 462 17.05 2.01 -24.69
C ASP A 462 17.12 2.99 -23.52
N LEU A 463 17.06 4.29 -23.81
CA LEU A 463 17.05 5.38 -22.82
C LEU A 463 15.73 6.17 -22.84
N THR A 464 14.68 5.63 -23.48
CA THR A 464 13.36 6.27 -23.53
C THR A 464 12.82 6.55 -22.13
N GLY A 465 12.54 7.83 -21.85
CA GLY A 465 12.09 8.29 -20.53
C GLY A 465 13.20 8.53 -19.51
N TYR A 466 14.47 8.29 -19.86
CA TYR A 466 15.61 8.64 -19.01
C TYR A 466 15.90 10.15 -19.02
N SER A 467 16.70 10.62 -18.06
CA SER A 467 17.14 12.02 -18.00
C SER A 467 17.91 12.43 -19.27
N LEU A 468 17.57 13.60 -19.82
CA LEU A 468 18.32 14.24 -20.90
C LEU A 468 19.37 15.23 -20.41
N ASN A 469 19.55 15.39 -19.10
CA ASN A 469 20.57 16.29 -18.55
C ASN A 469 21.97 15.84 -18.96
N TYR A 470 22.88 16.81 -19.16
CA TYR A 470 24.22 16.54 -19.67
C TYR A 470 24.95 15.44 -18.90
N ASP A 471 24.97 15.54 -17.56
CA ASP A 471 25.68 14.60 -16.70
C ASP A 471 25.05 13.19 -16.73
N ASP A 472 23.76 13.04 -17.07
CA ASP A 472 23.07 11.74 -17.13
C ASP A 472 23.10 11.10 -18.53
N VAL A 473 23.28 11.89 -19.59
CA VAL A 473 23.40 11.34 -20.96
C VAL A 473 24.83 10.90 -21.25
N ILE A 474 25.86 11.63 -20.81
CA ILE A 474 27.28 11.33 -21.09
C ILE A 474 27.79 10.04 -20.44
N LEU A 475 26.99 9.42 -19.57
CA LEU A 475 27.25 8.12 -18.96
C LEU A 475 27.39 7.03 -20.02
N TYR A 476 26.58 7.16 -21.07
CA TYR A 476 26.54 6.28 -22.22
C TYR A 476 27.42 6.80 -23.37
N GLU A 477 28.32 7.76 -23.15
CA GLU A 477 29.18 8.33 -24.20
C GLU A 477 29.88 7.23 -25.03
N SER A 478 29.83 7.38 -26.35
CA SER A 478 30.26 6.43 -27.38
C SER A 478 29.47 5.12 -27.50
N HIS A 479 28.47 4.86 -26.66
CA HIS A 479 27.53 3.75 -26.86
C HIS A 479 26.46 4.11 -27.91
N VAL A 480 25.82 3.07 -28.44
CA VAL A 480 24.70 3.20 -29.39
C VAL A 480 23.38 2.98 -28.64
N ILE A 481 22.48 3.95 -28.76
CA ILE A 481 21.21 3.99 -28.02
C ILE A 481 19.98 4.08 -28.95
N THR A 482 18.82 3.83 -28.36
CA THR A 482 17.50 4.27 -28.84
C THR A 482 16.91 5.26 -27.83
N TYR A 483 16.15 6.25 -28.32
CA TYR A 483 15.35 7.15 -27.49
C TYR A 483 14.10 7.57 -28.28
N LEU A 484 12.90 7.31 -27.74
CA LEU A 484 11.62 7.59 -28.39
C LEU A 484 10.95 8.89 -27.89
N ASP A 485 9.97 9.37 -28.65
CA ASP A 485 9.02 10.43 -28.30
C ASP A 485 9.60 11.79 -27.89
N LEU A 486 10.62 12.24 -28.62
CA LEU A 486 11.30 13.53 -28.44
C LEU A 486 10.62 14.66 -29.25
N GLU A 487 10.25 15.76 -28.60
CA GLU A 487 9.71 16.95 -29.27
C GLU A 487 10.83 17.80 -29.90
N VAL A 488 10.77 18.06 -31.21
CA VAL A 488 11.70 18.94 -31.92
C VAL A 488 11.32 20.41 -31.68
N ILE A 489 12.12 21.13 -30.90
CA ILE A 489 11.85 22.53 -30.50
C ILE A 489 12.65 23.56 -31.30
N ASN A 490 13.75 23.18 -31.96
CA ASN A 490 14.56 24.04 -32.83
C ASN A 490 15.31 23.20 -33.88
N ILE A 491 15.61 23.78 -35.04
CA ILE A 491 16.35 23.14 -36.13
C ILE A 491 17.38 24.12 -36.70
N GLU A 492 18.66 23.76 -36.60
CA GLU A 492 19.78 24.56 -37.08
C GLU A 492 20.52 23.84 -38.21
N THR A 493 20.76 24.54 -39.32
CA THR A 493 21.51 24.02 -40.47
C THR A 493 22.81 24.79 -40.64
N SER A 494 23.92 24.05 -40.71
CA SER A 494 25.28 24.55 -40.91
C SER A 494 25.94 23.86 -42.11
N THR A 495 27.09 24.35 -42.56
CA THR A 495 27.79 23.85 -43.77
C THR A 495 28.04 22.34 -43.79
N ASN A 496 28.22 21.71 -42.63
CA ASN A 496 28.55 20.28 -42.52
C ASN A 496 27.67 19.51 -41.51
N SER A 497 26.62 20.12 -40.97
CA SER A 497 25.70 19.42 -40.06
C SER A 497 24.33 20.08 -39.92
N ILE A 498 23.33 19.26 -39.66
CA ILE A 498 21.99 19.67 -39.25
C ILE A 498 21.81 19.22 -37.80
N THR A 499 21.38 20.12 -36.93
CA THR A 499 21.18 19.88 -35.51
C THR A 499 19.72 20.15 -35.16
N LEU A 500 19.05 19.15 -34.60
CA LEU A 500 17.76 19.30 -33.95
C LEU A 500 18.03 19.59 -32.46
N THR A 501 17.42 20.63 -31.90
CA THR A 501 17.25 20.69 -30.44
C THR A 501 15.95 19.95 -30.13
N VAL A 502 16.03 18.94 -29.27
CA VAL A 502 14.92 18.05 -28.96
C VAL A 502 14.71 17.95 -27.46
N LYS A 503 13.47 17.68 -27.05
CA LYS A 503 13.02 17.78 -25.67
C LYS A 503 12.24 16.54 -25.23
N ASN A 504 12.47 16.02 -24.03
CA ASN A 504 11.63 14.96 -23.45
C ASN A 504 10.36 15.54 -22.79
N GLU A 505 9.52 14.68 -22.23
CA GLU A 505 8.30 15.07 -21.51
C GLU A 505 8.59 15.98 -20.30
N ALA A 506 9.63 15.67 -19.53
CA ALA A 506 10.08 16.44 -18.36
C ALA A 506 10.54 17.88 -18.69
N GLY A 507 10.70 18.21 -19.99
CA GLY A 507 11.08 19.54 -20.45
C GLY A 507 12.58 19.73 -20.66
N GLU A 508 13.37 18.69 -20.40
CA GLU A 508 14.83 18.67 -20.55
C GLU A 508 15.21 18.59 -22.03
N THR A 509 16.35 19.16 -22.42
CA THR A 509 16.73 19.32 -23.83
C THR A 509 18.11 18.76 -24.15
N VAL A 510 18.20 18.00 -25.26
CA VAL A 510 19.46 17.54 -25.84
C VAL A 510 19.55 17.95 -27.32
N PHE A 511 20.75 17.90 -27.90
CA PHE A 511 20.92 18.04 -29.34
C PHE A 511 20.95 16.67 -30.03
N SER A 512 20.19 16.47 -31.10
CA SER A 512 20.44 15.39 -32.06
C SER A 512 21.09 15.97 -33.31
N ARG A 513 22.27 15.46 -33.68
CA ARG A 513 23.13 16.10 -34.70
C ARG A 513 23.56 15.11 -35.79
N LEU A 514 23.20 15.43 -37.03
CA LEU A 514 23.59 14.71 -38.24
C LEU A 514 24.76 15.45 -38.91
N ASP A 515 25.91 14.79 -39.06
CA ASP A 515 27.05 15.33 -39.80
C ASP A 515 26.97 14.91 -41.28
N THR A 516 26.81 15.89 -42.18
CA THR A 516 26.46 15.64 -43.60
C THR A 516 27.61 15.12 -44.45
N ARG A 517 28.81 14.98 -43.87
CA ARG A 517 30.00 14.41 -44.52
C ARG A 517 30.11 12.89 -44.40
N VAL A 518 29.36 12.30 -43.46
CA VAL A 518 29.36 10.84 -43.19
C VAL A 518 27.97 10.20 -43.28
N ASN A 519 26.93 10.97 -43.58
CA ASN A 519 25.57 10.47 -43.76
C ASN A 519 25.17 10.66 -45.23
N ASP A 520 24.93 9.56 -45.95
CA ASP A 520 24.71 9.56 -47.41
C ASP A 520 23.32 10.11 -47.81
N THR A 521 22.43 10.30 -46.84
CA THR A 521 21.12 10.93 -47.00
C THR A 521 20.89 11.97 -45.93
N ASN A 522 20.13 13.02 -46.25
CA ASN A 522 19.66 13.97 -45.25
C ASN A 522 18.43 13.39 -44.53
N SER A 523 18.66 12.53 -43.53
CA SER A 523 17.59 11.90 -42.74
C SER A 523 16.72 12.92 -41.98
N PHE A 524 17.19 14.15 -41.79
CA PHE A 524 16.46 15.25 -41.16
C PHE A 524 15.69 16.13 -42.16
N GLN A 525 15.71 15.84 -43.48
CA GLN A 525 15.16 16.70 -44.53
C GLN A 525 13.65 17.00 -44.39
N ASN A 526 12.89 16.10 -43.78
CA ASN A 526 11.43 16.20 -43.62
C ASN A 526 11.01 16.41 -42.14
N ILE A 527 11.94 16.82 -41.28
CA ILE A 527 11.67 17.11 -39.87
C ILE A 527 11.37 18.61 -39.72
N GLU A 528 10.33 18.92 -38.94
CA GLU A 528 9.82 20.27 -38.72
C GLU A 528 9.80 20.56 -37.21
N ILE A 529 9.86 21.84 -36.81
CA ILE A 529 9.66 22.22 -35.40
C ILE A 529 8.22 21.88 -35.01
N GLY A 530 8.02 21.27 -33.84
CA GLY A 530 6.74 20.72 -33.41
C GLY A 530 6.43 19.32 -33.98
N LYS A 531 7.43 18.59 -34.51
CA LYS A 531 7.34 17.13 -34.67
C LYS A 531 7.70 16.43 -33.37
N ILE A 532 7.10 15.27 -33.13
CA ILE A 532 7.67 14.27 -32.23
C ILE A 532 8.51 13.32 -33.08
N ILE A 533 9.70 12.93 -32.59
CA ILE A 533 10.60 12.01 -33.30
C ILE A 533 11.07 10.86 -32.41
N ASN A 534 11.28 9.71 -33.05
CA ASN A 534 11.95 8.54 -32.47
C ASN A 534 13.34 8.43 -33.08
N LEU A 535 14.37 8.30 -32.25
CA LEU A 535 15.77 8.15 -32.65
C LEU A 535 16.26 6.74 -32.34
N TYR A 536 16.59 5.96 -33.37
CA TYR A 536 17.11 4.60 -33.20
C TYR A 536 18.57 4.52 -33.64
N ASN A 537 19.36 3.71 -32.95
CA ASN A 537 20.79 3.48 -33.24
C ASN A 537 21.62 4.79 -33.33
N VAL A 538 21.33 5.81 -32.52
CA VAL A 538 22.14 7.03 -32.44
C VAL A 538 23.30 6.84 -31.48
N SER A 539 24.46 7.45 -31.74
CA SER A 539 25.64 7.33 -30.88
C SER A 539 25.74 8.49 -29.92
N VAL A 540 25.90 8.24 -28.63
CA VAL A 540 26.04 9.33 -27.66
C VAL A 540 27.43 9.95 -27.78
N GLY A 541 27.49 11.28 -27.76
CA GLY A 541 28.73 12.05 -27.69
C GLY A 541 28.50 13.38 -26.98
N GLN A 542 29.47 14.28 -27.07
CA GLN A 542 29.36 15.63 -26.55
C GLN A 542 30.16 16.63 -27.38
N TYR A 543 29.89 17.92 -27.17
CA TYR A 543 30.78 19.00 -27.60
C TYR A 543 30.66 20.21 -26.67
N GLY A 544 31.75 20.53 -25.98
CA GLY A 544 31.87 21.72 -25.14
C GLY A 544 31.08 21.65 -23.81
N GLY A 545 30.88 20.45 -23.25
CA GLY A 545 30.04 20.27 -22.07
C GLY A 545 28.53 20.26 -22.37
N VAL A 546 28.15 19.91 -23.60
CA VAL A 546 26.74 19.66 -23.98
C VAL A 546 26.63 18.32 -24.71
N ALA A 547 25.66 17.49 -24.30
CA ALA A 547 25.46 16.15 -24.83
C ALA A 547 24.86 16.20 -26.24
N GLN A 548 25.23 15.23 -27.08
CA GLN A 548 24.79 15.12 -28.46
C GLN A 548 24.44 13.67 -28.82
N LEU A 549 23.22 13.46 -29.33
CA LEU A 549 22.79 12.22 -29.96
C LEU A 549 23.21 12.27 -31.44
N LEU A 550 24.38 11.71 -31.74
CA LEU A 550 25.01 11.79 -33.06
C LEU A 550 24.35 10.80 -34.01
N PHE A 551 23.86 11.32 -35.14
CA PHE A 551 23.17 10.55 -36.16
C PHE A 551 24.17 10.01 -37.19
N THR A 552 24.08 8.70 -37.44
CA THR A 552 25.07 7.90 -38.18
C THR A 552 24.41 7.14 -39.33
N LYS A 553 25.21 6.51 -40.21
CA LYS A 553 24.67 5.63 -41.28
C LYS A 553 23.83 4.45 -40.79
N ARG A 554 23.93 4.07 -39.50
CA ARG A 554 23.08 3.04 -38.87
C ARG A 554 21.78 3.62 -38.31
N SER A 555 21.73 4.92 -38.08
CA SER A 555 20.67 5.56 -37.34
C SER A 555 19.43 5.73 -38.22
N THR A 556 18.26 5.52 -37.64
CA THR A 556 16.97 5.85 -38.28
C THR A 556 16.23 6.85 -37.43
N VAL A 557 15.44 7.68 -38.08
CA VAL A 557 14.53 8.63 -37.42
C VAL A 557 13.15 8.49 -38.02
N GLU A 558 12.17 8.33 -37.15
CA GLU A 558 10.75 8.40 -37.51
C GLU A 558 10.20 9.71 -36.96
N ALA A 559 9.39 10.42 -37.75
CA ALA A 559 8.87 11.74 -37.39
C ALA A 559 7.36 11.78 -37.57
N ARG A 560 6.64 12.07 -36.48
CA ARG A 560 5.19 12.23 -36.45
C ARG A 560 4.82 13.69 -36.15
N THR A 561 3.73 14.18 -36.74
CA THR A 561 3.16 15.47 -36.31
C THR A 561 2.80 15.37 -34.83
N LYS A 562 3.19 16.37 -34.02
CA LYS A 562 2.63 16.53 -32.67
C LYS A 562 1.17 16.92 -32.83
N ASN A 563 0.32 15.92 -32.96
CA ASN A 563 -1.12 16.07 -32.83
C ASN A 563 -1.40 16.20 -31.32
N PRO A 564 -1.78 17.39 -30.81
CA PRO A 564 -2.01 17.56 -29.39
C PRO A 564 -3.32 16.90 -28.93
N ASP A 565 -4.17 16.46 -29.85
CA ASP A 565 -5.36 15.62 -29.59
C ASP A 565 -5.02 14.11 -29.58
N LEU A 566 -3.77 13.72 -29.88
CA LEU A 566 -3.38 12.31 -29.86
C LEU A 566 -3.01 11.88 -28.45
N VAL A 567 -3.80 10.96 -27.89
CA VAL A 567 -3.50 10.30 -26.63
C VAL A 567 -2.27 9.38 -26.78
N ASN A 568 -1.27 9.59 -25.94
CA ASN A 568 -0.07 8.75 -25.82
C ASN A 568 -0.16 7.97 -24.50
N PHE A 569 0.56 6.84 -24.41
CA PHE A 569 0.57 5.98 -23.23
C PHE A 569 1.92 6.08 -22.51
N TYR A 570 1.89 6.24 -21.19
CA TYR A 570 3.05 6.46 -20.33
C TYR A 570 3.10 5.37 -19.26
N GLY A 571 4.29 5.06 -18.71
CA GLY A 571 4.46 3.96 -17.74
C GLY A 571 4.41 2.55 -18.33
N VAL A 572 4.41 2.43 -19.67
CA VAL A 572 4.34 1.15 -20.39
C VAL A 572 5.68 0.43 -20.32
N THR A 573 5.82 -0.46 -19.35
CA THR A 573 7.05 -1.24 -19.09
C THR A 573 6.80 -2.75 -19.24
N ASN A 574 7.85 -3.49 -19.62
CA ASN A 574 7.80 -4.95 -19.68
C ASN A 574 7.72 -5.54 -18.26
N ARG A 575 6.94 -6.60 -18.08
CA ARG A 575 6.61 -7.17 -16.76
C ARG A 575 7.02 -8.63 -16.67
N ILE A 576 7.19 -9.10 -15.44
CA ILE A 576 7.38 -10.51 -15.12
C ILE A 576 6.27 -10.91 -14.17
N HIS A 577 5.54 -11.96 -14.55
CA HIS A 577 4.64 -12.72 -13.68
C HIS A 577 5.29 -14.09 -13.47
N VAL A 578 4.88 -14.87 -12.47
CA VAL A 578 5.45 -16.20 -12.25
C VAL A 578 4.35 -17.23 -11.96
N ILE A 579 4.58 -18.48 -12.36
CA ILE A 579 3.52 -19.50 -12.42
C ILE A 579 2.93 -19.75 -11.02
N GLY A 580 1.63 -19.49 -10.90
CA GLY A 580 0.89 -19.58 -9.63
C GLY A 580 0.76 -18.27 -8.86
N ASP A 581 1.36 -17.18 -9.34
CA ASP A 581 1.08 -15.82 -8.85
C ASP A 581 -0.38 -15.43 -9.14
N ILE A 582 -0.89 -14.43 -8.43
CA ILE A 582 -2.13 -13.76 -8.81
C ILE A 582 -1.93 -13.09 -10.19
N ALA A 583 -2.96 -13.12 -11.03
CA ALA A 583 -2.94 -12.49 -12.34
C ALA A 583 -2.62 -10.98 -12.20
N PRO A 584 -1.67 -10.44 -13.00
CA PRO A 584 -1.25 -9.05 -12.85
C PRO A 584 -2.35 -8.11 -13.32
N ASP A 585 -2.47 -6.94 -12.70
CA ASP A 585 -3.20 -5.84 -13.33
C ASP A 585 -2.39 -5.39 -14.56
N PHE A 586 -2.99 -5.58 -15.73
CA PHE A 586 -2.40 -5.26 -17.02
C PHE A 586 -2.35 -3.76 -17.31
N LEU A 587 -2.98 -2.92 -16.48
CA LEU A 587 -3.03 -1.46 -16.58
C LEU A 587 -2.20 -0.74 -15.51
N GLU A 588 -1.79 -1.42 -14.43
CA GLU A 588 -1.13 -0.81 -13.27
C GLU A 588 0.02 0.12 -13.70
N GLY A 589 0.03 1.37 -13.21
CA GLY A 589 1.05 2.37 -13.55
C GLY A 589 1.03 2.92 -14.98
N ILE A 590 0.18 2.39 -15.88
CA ILE A 590 -0.01 2.94 -17.22
C ILE A 590 -0.97 4.13 -17.12
N THR A 591 -0.58 5.27 -17.69
CA THR A 591 -1.44 6.45 -17.84
C THR A 591 -1.58 6.84 -19.30
N ALA A 592 -2.67 7.54 -19.64
CA ALA A 592 -2.97 7.92 -21.02
C ALA A 592 -3.35 9.41 -21.10
N LYS A 593 -2.58 10.21 -21.85
CA LYS A 593 -2.77 11.67 -21.94
C LYS A 593 -2.53 12.20 -23.34
N ASP A 594 -3.26 13.25 -23.71
CA ASP A 594 -3.04 13.98 -24.96
C ASP A 594 -1.92 15.05 -24.80
N GLY A 595 -1.58 15.72 -25.90
CA GLY A 595 -0.63 16.84 -25.90
C GLY A 595 -1.16 18.16 -25.33
N HIS A 596 -2.40 18.18 -24.84
CA HIS A 596 -2.98 19.23 -24.00
C HIS A 596 -2.93 18.88 -22.50
N ASN A 597 -2.43 17.69 -22.14
CA ASN A 597 -2.44 17.12 -20.78
C ASN A 597 -3.87 16.89 -20.24
N THR A 598 -4.82 16.60 -21.13
CA THR A 598 -6.11 15.99 -20.78
C THR A 598 -5.88 14.53 -20.40
N ASP A 599 -6.52 14.04 -19.34
CA ASP A 599 -6.29 12.70 -18.80
C ASP A 599 -7.38 11.69 -19.23
N PHE A 600 -6.94 10.65 -19.96
CA PHE A 600 -7.75 9.54 -20.48
C PHE A 600 -7.43 8.21 -19.78
N THR A 601 -6.62 8.22 -18.72
CA THR A 601 -6.23 7.02 -17.95
C THR A 601 -7.46 6.22 -17.48
N HIS A 602 -8.52 6.93 -17.10
CA HIS A 602 -9.81 6.37 -16.68
C HIS A 602 -10.58 5.62 -17.80
N LEU A 603 -10.10 5.65 -19.05
CA LEU A 603 -10.67 4.93 -20.20
C LEU A 603 -9.80 3.74 -20.63
N LEU A 604 -8.69 3.45 -19.95
CA LEU A 604 -7.81 2.34 -20.28
C LEU A 604 -8.48 0.98 -20.11
N THR A 605 -8.16 0.05 -21.02
CA THR A 605 -8.55 -1.35 -21.00
C THR A 605 -7.50 -2.19 -21.73
N TYR A 606 -7.58 -3.52 -21.69
CA TYR A 606 -6.58 -4.42 -22.25
C TYR A 606 -7.18 -5.65 -22.94
N ASN A 607 -6.33 -6.37 -23.66
CA ASN A 607 -6.64 -7.68 -24.25
C ASN A 607 -5.53 -8.68 -23.88
N ASP A 608 -5.94 -9.73 -23.19
CA ASP A 608 -5.13 -10.83 -22.65
C ASP A 608 -5.45 -12.19 -23.30
N SER A 609 -6.31 -12.22 -24.34
CA SER A 609 -6.92 -13.44 -24.92
C SER A 609 -5.95 -14.53 -25.42
N ASN A 610 -4.65 -14.24 -25.51
CA ASN A 610 -3.60 -15.17 -25.95
C ASN A 610 -2.53 -15.42 -24.86
N ILE A 611 -2.72 -14.89 -23.65
CA ILE A 611 -1.82 -15.01 -22.51
C ILE A 611 -2.17 -16.29 -21.75
N ASN A 612 -1.17 -17.04 -21.32
CA ASN A 612 -1.36 -18.16 -20.41
C ASN A 612 -0.37 -18.06 -19.26
N LEU A 613 -0.88 -17.63 -18.11
CA LEU A 613 -0.12 -17.37 -16.88
C LEU A 613 0.44 -18.67 -16.24
N GLU A 614 -0.15 -19.82 -16.55
CA GLU A 614 0.25 -21.14 -16.05
C GLU A 614 1.39 -21.79 -16.87
N VAL A 615 1.92 -21.10 -17.88
CA VAL A 615 2.91 -21.67 -18.82
C VAL A 615 4.11 -20.74 -18.98
N ALA A 616 5.30 -21.26 -18.69
CA ALA A 616 6.55 -20.53 -18.86
C ALA A 616 6.75 -20.13 -20.34
N GLY A 617 6.91 -18.83 -20.59
CA GLY A 617 6.92 -18.28 -21.93
C GLY A 617 6.99 -16.76 -21.94
N GLU A 618 6.85 -16.20 -23.15
CA GLU A 618 6.84 -14.77 -23.39
C GLU A 618 5.57 -14.40 -24.17
N TYR A 619 4.80 -13.48 -23.62
CA TYR A 619 3.48 -13.06 -24.09
C TYR A 619 3.46 -11.55 -24.39
N ILE A 620 2.51 -11.11 -25.22
CA ILE A 620 2.31 -9.68 -25.54
C ILE A 620 0.96 -9.26 -24.98
N VAL A 621 0.97 -8.26 -24.12
CA VAL A 621 -0.21 -7.56 -23.61
C VAL A 621 -0.55 -6.41 -24.57
N VAL A 622 -1.82 -6.23 -24.91
CA VAL A 622 -2.29 -5.09 -25.71
C VAL A 622 -3.16 -4.20 -24.83
N VAL A 623 -2.80 -2.93 -24.67
CA VAL A 623 -3.49 -1.93 -23.83
C VAL A 623 -4.04 -0.82 -24.72
N TYR A 624 -5.30 -0.44 -24.55
CA TYR A 624 -6.02 0.46 -25.46
C TYR A 624 -7.06 1.33 -24.76
N LEU A 625 -7.60 2.34 -25.45
CA LEU A 625 -8.72 3.14 -24.94
C LEU A 625 -10.05 2.46 -25.24
N SER A 626 -10.87 2.25 -24.21
CA SER A 626 -12.23 1.71 -24.33
C SER A 626 -13.17 2.54 -25.22
N SER A 627 -12.84 3.82 -25.47
CA SER A 627 -13.53 4.71 -26.41
C SER A 627 -13.08 4.56 -27.87
N ASP A 628 -11.87 4.04 -28.13
CA ASP A 628 -11.32 3.82 -29.48
C ASP A 628 -10.18 2.78 -29.46
N GLU A 629 -10.47 1.55 -29.87
CA GLU A 629 -9.50 0.43 -29.90
C GLU A 629 -8.37 0.59 -30.94
N THR A 630 -8.40 1.64 -31.75
CA THR A 630 -7.28 1.99 -32.65
C THR A 630 -6.16 2.73 -31.92
N ILE A 631 -6.48 3.41 -30.80
CA ILE A 631 -5.52 4.08 -29.92
C ILE A 631 -5.03 3.06 -28.88
N LYS A 632 -3.81 2.55 -29.07
CA LYS A 632 -3.26 1.45 -28.25
C LYS A 632 -1.73 1.38 -28.20
N THR A 633 -1.24 0.64 -27.22
CA THR A 633 0.16 0.30 -26.96
C THR A 633 0.30 -1.20 -26.63
N THR A 634 1.53 -1.70 -26.51
CA THR A 634 1.82 -3.10 -26.16
C THR A 634 3.07 -3.23 -25.30
N TYR A 635 3.07 -4.17 -24.34
CA TYR A 635 4.28 -4.54 -23.60
C TYR A 635 4.41 -6.07 -23.48
N LYS A 636 5.60 -6.52 -23.07
CA LYS A 636 5.95 -7.94 -22.95
C LYS A 636 5.76 -8.45 -21.53
N LEU A 637 5.17 -9.64 -21.38
CA LEU A 637 5.02 -10.37 -20.12
C LEU A 637 5.81 -11.69 -20.18
N THR A 638 6.68 -11.96 -19.20
CA THR A 638 7.49 -13.20 -19.11
C THR A 638 7.12 -14.01 -17.85
N VAL A 639 7.20 -15.35 -17.92
CA VAL A 639 6.66 -16.33 -16.91
C VAL A 639 7.69 -17.45 -16.54
N ARG A 640 7.93 -17.81 -15.24
CA ARG A 640 9.14 -18.61 -14.78
C ARG A 640 9.10 -19.48 -13.44
N GLU A 641 10.29 -19.82 -12.84
CA GLU A 641 10.74 -20.76 -11.71
C GLU A 641 10.89 -20.17 -10.21
N PRO A 642 11.71 -20.72 -9.21
CA PRO A 642 11.95 -20.39 -7.68
C PRO A 642 12.99 -19.30 -6.81
N ILE A 643 13.63 -19.18 -5.46
CA ILE A 643 14.93 -19.65 -4.50
C ILE A 643 15.14 -19.77 -2.88
N GLU A 644 16.22 -20.37 -2.21
CA GLU A 644 16.75 -20.59 -0.73
C GLU A 644 18.20 -20.16 -0.25
N LEU A 645 18.44 -20.33 1.09
CA LEU A 645 19.46 -20.05 2.16
C LEU A 645 20.74 -20.92 2.37
N GLY A 646 21.42 -20.60 3.50
CA GLY A 646 21.84 -21.54 4.58
C GLY A 646 23.33 -21.42 4.97
N ASN A 647 24.02 -20.62 4.17
CA ASN A 647 25.03 -21.20 3.32
C ASN A 647 25.91 -20.06 2.81
N TYR A 648 26.68 -19.46 3.71
CA TYR A 648 27.67 -18.47 3.32
C TYR A 648 28.75 -19.16 2.47
N THR A 649 29.13 -18.55 1.34
CA THR A 649 30.14 -19.09 0.42
C THR A 649 31.19 -18.03 0.06
N GLY A 650 32.25 -18.42 -0.64
CA GLY A 650 33.30 -17.50 -1.10
C GLY A 650 33.98 -16.76 0.05
N TYR A 651 34.04 -15.42 -0.03
CA TYR A 651 34.66 -14.57 1.00
C TYR A 651 34.05 -14.77 2.41
N TYR A 652 32.78 -15.17 2.48
CA TYR A 652 32.03 -15.37 3.73
C TYR A 652 31.95 -16.82 4.20
N GLU A 653 32.56 -17.79 3.49
CA GLU A 653 32.50 -19.23 3.82
C GLU A 653 32.87 -19.54 5.28
N SER A 654 33.77 -18.78 5.90
CA SER A 654 34.14 -18.92 7.32
C SER A 654 33.03 -18.60 8.33
N LEU A 655 31.87 -18.12 7.87
CA LEU A 655 30.65 -17.88 8.66
C LEU A 655 29.63 -19.02 8.50
N SER A 656 29.79 -19.90 7.51
CA SER A 656 28.79 -20.88 7.11
C SER A 656 28.49 -21.90 8.22
N GLY A 657 27.20 -22.12 8.49
CA GLY A 657 26.74 -22.97 9.60
C GLY A 657 27.02 -22.44 11.02
N LEU A 658 27.58 -21.23 11.18
CA LEU A 658 27.79 -20.62 12.49
C LEU A 658 26.57 -19.80 12.92
N THR A 659 26.28 -19.78 14.22
CA THR A 659 25.21 -18.97 14.80
C THR A 659 25.67 -18.21 16.05
N GLY A 660 24.89 -17.17 16.41
CA GLY A 660 24.99 -16.42 17.67
C GLY A 660 26.40 -15.99 18.05
N ASP A 661 26.78 -16.28 19.29
CA ASP A 661 28.03 -15.86 19.92
C ASP A 661 29.30 -16.38 19.20
N THR A 662 29.17 -17.44 18.39
CA THR A 662 30.23 -17.97 17.51
C THR A 662 30.29 -17.25 16.16
N LEU A 663 29.14 -16.98 15.55
CA LEU A 663 29.03 -16.18 14.32
C LEU A 663 29.57 -14.75 14.54
N ASN A 664 29.18 -14.09 15.63
CA ASN A 664 29.61 -12.72 15.93
C ASN A 664 31.13 -12.62 16.17
N LYS A 665 31.76 -13.65 16.74
CA LYS A 665 33.23 -13.71 16.87
C LYS A 665 33.91 -13.97 15.52
N ALA A 666 33.36 -14.84 14.69
CA ALA A 666 33.89 -15.10 13.34
C ALA A 666 33.77 -13.85 12.45
N LEU A 667 32.62 -13.16 12.47
CA LEU A 667 32.38 -11.92 11.76
C LEU A 667 33.32 -10.80 12.23
N LYS A 668 33.47 -10.57 13.54
CA LYS A 668 34.44 -9.60 14.06
C LYS A 668 35.85 -9.89 13.56
N ASN A 669 36.28 -11.16 13.61
CA ASN A 669 37.60 -11.55 13.13
C ASN A 669 37.75 -11.33 11.61
N LEU A 670 36.73 -11.64 10.81
CA LEU A 670 36.72 -11.40 9.36
C LEU A 670 36.88 -9.90 9.06
N ILE A 671 36.06 -9.06 9.71
CA ILE A 671 36.12 -7.60 9.59
C ILE A 671 37.48 -7.06 10.03
N GLN A 672 38.06 -7.56 11.11
CA GLN A 672 39.31 -7.03 11.69
C GLN A 672 40.60 -7.56 11.03
N SER A 673 40.58 -8.71 10.32
CA SER A 673 41.82 -9.38 9.85
C SER A 673 42.02 -9.41 8.33
N ARG A 674 40.99 -9.18 7.51
CA ARG A 674 41.12 -9.17 6.03
C ARG A 674 41.54 -7.82 5.49
N GLY A 675 42.33 -7.81 4.41
CA GLY A 675 42.62 -6.64 3.59
C GLY A 675 43.34 -5.46 4.26
N PHE A 676 43.65 -4.45 3.46
CA PHE A 676 44.53 -3.33 3.79
C PHE A 676 43.86 -1.99 3.48
N ALA A 677 44.00 -1.01 4.38
CA ALA A 677 43.66 0.38 4.07
C ALA A 677 44.69 0.94 3.07
N THR A 678 44.26 1.43 1.91
CA THR A 678 45.15 2.01 0.88
C THR A 678 44.65 3.32 0.26
N GLY A 679 43.41 3.70 0.56
CA GLY A 679 42.57 4.67 -0.14
C GLY A 679 43.27 5.96 -0.53
N SER A 680 43.61 6.06 -1.81
CA SER A 680 44.06 7.28 -2.48
C SER A 680 42.87 8.13 -2.96
N THR A 681 43.14 9.33 -3.49
CA THR A 681 42.11 10.12 -4.22
C THR A 681 41.55 9.36 -5.41
N SER A 682 42.40 8.74 -6.23
CA SER A 682 41.97 7.99 -7.42
C SER A 682 41.21 6.70 -7.08
N GLN A 683 41.50 6.08 -5.94
CA GLN A 683 40.76 4.91 -5.47
C GLN A 683 39.37 5.28 -4.92
N VAL A 684 39.21 6.43 -4.25
CA VAL A 684 37.88 6.96 -3.89
C VAL A 684 37.11 7.33 -5.15
N GLN A 685 37.77 7.96 -6.13
CA GLN A 685 37.16 8.25 -7.43
C GLN A 685 36.71 6.96 -8.14
N LYS A 686 37.52 5.88 -8.14
CA LYS A 686 37.11 4.57 -8.71
C LYS A 686 35.99 3.91 -7.90
N ALA A 687 36.01 3.98 -6.57
CA ALA A 687 34.99 3.37 -5.70
C ALA A 687 33.63 4.09 -5.80
N ASP A 688 33.63 5.43 -5.81
CA ASP A 688 32.44 6.28 -5.77
C ASP A 688 31.97 6.73 -7.17
N LYS A 689 32.61 6.23 -8.24
CA LYS A 689 32.10 6.33 -9.62
C LYS A 689 30.79 5.54 -9.71
N TRP A 690 29.70 6.21 -10.08
CA TRP A 690 28.39 5.59 -10.24
C TRP A 690 27.64 6.27 -11.36
N ASN A 691 26.96 5.47 -12.19
CA ASN A 691 26.25 5.94 -13.39
C ASN A 691 27.05 7.08 -14.04
N GLY A 692 28.30 6.76 -14.44
CA GLY A 692 29.39 7.60 -14.99
C GLY A 692 29.74 8.96 -14.35
N SER A 693 28.94 9.49 -13.43
CA SER A 693 29.24 10.61 -12.55
C SER A 693 29.92 10.10 -11.27
N TYR A 694 29.96 10.89 -10.20
CA TYR A 694 30.33 10.43 -8.86
C TYR A 694 29.15 10.55 -7.92
N TYR A 695 28.88 9.51 -7.15
CA TYR A 695 27.84 9.54 -6.12
C TYR A 695 28.42 10.17 -4.85
N LEU A 696 28.13 11.46 -4.65
CA LEU A 696 28.67 12.28 -3.58
C LEU A 696 27.87 12.10 -2.30
N ILE A 697 28.53 11.74 -1.20
CA ILE A 697 27.86 11.64 0.10
C ILE A 697 27.25 13.00 0.49
N TYR A 698 26.01 12.95 0.99
CA TYR A 698 25.13 14.08 1.32
C TYR A 698 24.57 14.88 0.12
N THR A 699 24.93 14.63 -1.15
CA THR A 699 24.46 15.46 -2.28
C THR A 699 24.12 14.69 -3.57
N GLY A 700 23.93 13.36 -3.52
CA GLY A 700 23.63 12.56 -4.72
C GLY A 700 24.70 12.64 -5.82
N LEU A 701 24.30 12.43 -7.08
CA LEU A 701 25.22 12.45 -8.23
C LEU A 701 25.79 13.87 -8.49
N GLY A 702 27.09 13.95 -8.79
CA GLY A 702 27.71 15.21 -9.18
C GLY A 702 29.23 15.16 -9.41
N PRO A 703 29.84 16.30 -9.76
CA PRO A 703 31.27 16.38 -10.01
C PRO A 703 32.08 16.19 -8.72
N TYR A 704 33.11 15.35 -8.76
CA TYR A 704 34.00 15.09 -7.63
C TYR A 704 34.62 16.37 -7.07
N GLY A 705 34.31 16.70 -5.80
CA GLY A 705 34.90 17.81 -5.08
C GLY A 705 36.16 17.40 -4.32
N ASN A 706 35.98 16.66 -3.22
CA ASN A 706 37.06 16.17 -2.38
C ASN A 706 36.71 14.82 -1.71
N ARG A 707 37.64 14.30 -0.91
CA ARG A 707 37.38 13.14 -0.03
C ARG A 707 36.76 13.61 1.27
N GLU A 708 35.60 13.08 1.60
CA GLU A 708 35.02 13.09 2.93
C GLU A 708 35.53 11.90 3.75
N HIS A 709 35.69 12.11 5.05
CA HIS A 709 35.97 11.09 6.06
C HIS A 709 34.69 10.88 6.88
N THR A 710 33.87 9.90 6.52
CA THR A 710 32.53 9.71 7.11
C THR A 710 32.62 9.55 8.63
N TRP A 711 33.55 8.74 9.13
CA TRP A 711 34.13 8.89 10.46
C TRP A 711 35.26 9.94 10.40
N PRO A 712 35.11 11.14 11.02
CA PRO A 712 36.04 12.26 10.81
C PRO A 712 37.49 11.91 11.12
N ARG A 713 38.41 12.38 10.26
CA ARG A 713 39.85 12.10 10.40
C ARG A 713 40.44 12.48 11.75
N SER A 714 39.94 13.55 12.38
CA SER A 714 40.36 14.00 13.72
C SER A 714 39.90 13.09 14.86
N LEU A 715 38.99 12.14 14.59
CA LEU A 715 38.37 11.23 15.55
C LEU A 715 38.75 9.75 15.32
N LEU A 716 39.66 9.46 14.38
CA LEU A 716 40.17 8.12 14.11
C LEU A 716 41.27 7.66 15.09
N GLY A 717 41.87 8.59 15.86
CA GLY A 717 42.94 8.27 16.80
C GLY A 717 44.19 7.71 16.11
N SER A 718 44.47 6.42 16.32
CA SER A 718 45.56 5.68 15.67
C SER A 718 45.10 4.76 14.53
N ALA A 719 43.82 4.80 14.15
CA ALA A 719 43.32 4.02 13.01
C ALA A 719 43.84 4.59 11.66
N PRO A 720 43.95 3.75 10.61
CA PRO A 720 44.21 4.20 9.25
C PRO A 720 43.22 5.29 8.80
N ASN A 721 43.70 6.28 8.05
CA ASN A 721 42.86 7.38 7.52
C ASN A 721 42.58 7.22 6.02
N ASP A 722 42.74 5.98 5.57
CA ASP A 722 42.84 5.51 4.20
C ASP A 722 42.12 4.17 4.00
N ASP A 723 41.21 3.77 4.90
CA ASP A 723 40.24 2.71 4.57
C ASP A 723 39.17 3.30 3.62
N LEU A 724 39.06 2.78 2.40
CA LEU A 724 38.08 3.23 1.41
C LEU A 724 36.63 3.08 1.86
N HIS A 725 36.35 2.14 2.77
CA HIS A 725 35.02 2.04 3.39
C HIS A 725 34.67 3.30 4.19
N ASN A 726 35.65 4.06 4.71
CA ASN A 726 35.46 5.34 5.41
C ASN A 726 35.58 6.59 4.53
N LEU A 727 36.06 6.45 3.29
CA LEU A 727 36.39 7.57 2.41
C LEU A 727 35.37 7.70 1.29
N ARG A 728 34.59 8.77 1.27
CA ARG A 728 33.60 9.04 0.23
C ARG A 728 33.99 10.22 -0.66
N ALA A 729 33.51 10.25 -1.90
CA ALA A 729 33.47 11.46 -2.70
C ALA A 729 32.44 12.44 -2.10
N CYS A 730 32.75 13.73 -2.06
CA CYS A 730 31.84 14.74 -1.51
C CYS A 730 32.01 16.10 -2.21
N ASN A 731 30.99 16.95 -2.15
CA ASN A 731 31.11 18.36 -2.51
C ASN A 731 32.00 19.08 -1.48
N SER A 732 33.06 19.75 -1.94
CA SER A 732 34.06 20.40 -1.08
C SER A 732 33.49 21.44 -0.11
N SER A 733 32.42 22.16 -0.50
CA SER A 733 31.76 23.16 0.35
C SER A 733 30.88 22.51 1.42
N VAL A 734 30.27 21.38 1.11
CA VAL A 734 29.44 20.59 2.04
C VAL A 734 30.33 19.88 3.06
N ASN A 735 31.41 19.23 2.62
CA ASN A 735 32.45 18.67 3.49
C ASN A 735 33.03 19.73 4.45
N SER A 736 33.45 20.89 3.93
CA SER A 736 33.92 22.03 4.74
C SER A 736 32.87 22.52 5.75
N SER A 737 31.58 22.43 5.39
CA SER A 737 30.47 22.77 6.28
C SER A 737 30.28 21.71 7.38
N ARG A 738 30.31 20.42 7.04
CA ARG A 738 30.18 19.29 7.97
C ARG A 738 31.32 19.24 8.98
N GLY A 739 32.56 19.40 8.51
CA GLY A 739 33.77 19.43 9.34
C GLY A 739 33.94 18.15 10.16
N ASN A 740 33.85 18.26 11.49
CA ASN A 740 33.87 17.12 12.41
C ASN A 740 32.64 17.06 13.32
N LEU A 741 31.51 17.64 12.89
CA LEU A 741 30.25 17.57 13.63
C LEU A 741 29.79 16.11 13.78
N PRO A 742 29.28 15.71 14.98
CA PRO A 742 28.68 14.40 15.16
C PRO A 742 27.38 14.32 14.37
N PHE A 743 27.07 13.13 13.87
CA PHE A 743 25.77 12.84 13.26
C PHE A 743 24.67 12.93 14.32
N ARG A 744 23.54 13.52 13.94
CA ARG A 744 22.33 13.65 14.73
C ARG A 744 21.13 13.56 13.81
N GLU A 745 20.04 13.00 14.31
CA GLU A 745 18.70 13.25 13.78
C GLU A 745 18.37 14.74 13.89
N ASP A 746 17.42 15.18 13.07
CA ASP A 746 16.73 16.44 13.25
C ASP A 746 15.25 16.18 13.58
N ASP A 747 14.54 17.23 13.98
CA ASP A 747 13.19 17.11 14.54
C ASP A 747 12.07 16.98 13.46
N ARG A 748 12.42 16.64 12.20
CA ARG A 748 11.49 16.41 11.07
C ARG A 748 11.16 14.92 10.91
N PRO A 749 9.99 14.57 10.33
CA PRO A 749 9.75 13.21 9.85
C PRO A 749 10.66 12.87 8.66
N PHE A 750 11.13 11.62 8.61
CA PHE A 750 11.74 11.03 7.42
C PHE A 750 10.71 10.95 6.28
N THR A 751 11.10 11.33 5.06
CA THR A 751 10.23 11.32 3.87
C THR A 751 10.90 10.74 2.63
N GLY A 752 12.01 10.00 2.78
CA GLY A 752 12.86 9.53 1.68
C GLY A 752 13.45 10.67 0.82
N SER A 753 13.47 11.91 1.33
CA SER A 753 13.74 13.12 0.55
C SER A 753 14.14 14.37 1.37
N GLN A 754 14.24 14.32 2.69
CA GLN A 754 14.67 15.47 3.50
C GLN A 754 16.13 15.86 3.20
N PRO A 755 16.42 17.15 2.95
CA PRO A 755 17.78 17.62 2.66
C PRO A 755 18.70 17.60 3.89
N TYR A 756 19.99 17.40 3.61
CA TYR A 756 21.10 17.49 4.57
C TYR A 756 21.22 18.86 5.26
N GLY A 757 21.87 18.91 6.43
CA GLY A 757 22.11 20.19 7.10
C GLY A 757 22.72 20.13 8.50
N LYS A 758 22.77 21.31 9.15
CA LYS A 758 23.25 21.49 10.53
C LYS A 758 22.06 21.62 11.47
N PHE A 759 21.91 20.68 12.40
CA PHE A 759 20.78 20.63 13.33
C PHE A 759 21.29 20.38 14.75
N ASN A 760 20.79 21.17 15.71
CA ASN A 760 21.03 21.00 17.15
C ASN A 760 22.51 20.73 17.55
N GLY A 761 23.48 21.36 16.86
CA GLY A 761 24.92 21.20 17.10
C GLY A 761 25.59 19.97 16.47
N GLY A 762 24.88 19.23 15.61
CA GLY A 762 25.39 18.12 14.81
C GLY A 762 25.10 18.29 13.31
N TRP A 763 25.17 17.19 12.57
CA TRP A 763 24.94 17.12 11.13
C TRP A 763 23.91 16.04 10.78
N TYR A 764 22.96 16.36 9.90
CA TYR A 764 22.03 15.40 9.30
C TYR A 764 22.49 15.07 7.87
N PRO A 765 22.65 13.79 7.48
CA PRO A 765 23.12 13.38 6.15
C PRO A 765 22.19 13.72 4.99
N GLY A 766 20.88 13.89 5.24
CA GLY A 766 19.83 13.81 4.23
C GLY A 766 19.30 12.38 4.08
N ASP A 767 18.00 12.22 3.83
CA ASP A 767 17.30 10.92 3.88
C ASP A 767 17.96 9.84 2.99
N GLU A 768 18.41 10.22 1.79
CA GLU A 768 19.06 9.34 0.78
C GLU A 768 20.49 8.88 1.17
N HIS A 769 20.96 9.20 2.38
CA HIS A 769 22.34 8.96 2.81
C HIS A 769 22.48 8.51 4.28
N ILE A 770 21.39 8.28 5.02
CA ILE A 770 21.47 7.97 6.45
C ILE A 770 21.97 6.55 6.73
N GLY A 771 21.55 5.58 5.91
CA GLY A 771 21.94 4.17 5.95
C GLY A 771 23.37 3.97 5.46
N ASP A 772 23.74 4.65 4.37
CA ASP A 772 25.13 4.81 3.90
C ASP A 772 26.07 5.21 5.04
N VAL A 773 25.71 6.28 5.77
CA VAL A 773 26.47 6.77 6.92
C VAL A 773 26.49 5.73 8.05
N ALA A 774 25.36 5.09 8.34
CA ALA A 774 25.26 4.06 9.38
C ALA A 774 26.17 2.85 9.09
N ARG A 775 26.06 2.24 7.91
CA ARG A 775 26.84 1.04 7.52
C ARG A 775 28.33 1.31 7.48
N ILE A 776 28.75 2.49 7.03
CA ILE A 776 30.15 2.92 7.09
C ILE A 776 30.63 3.10 8.54
N VAL A 777 29.86 3.80 9.39
CA VAL A 777 30.24 4.07 10.78
C VAL A 777 30.26 2.79 11.64
N LEU A 778 29.31 1.88 11.43
CA LEU A 778 29.25 0.58 12.11
C LEU A 778 30.40 -0.34 11.69
N TYR A 779 30.74 -0.40 10.39
CA TYR A 779 31.93 -1.10 9.90
C TYR A 779 33.21 -0.55 10.54
N ILE A 780 33.42 0.76 10.54
CA ILE A 780 34.62 1.40 11.10
C ILE A 780 34.72 1.21 12.62
N HIS A 781 33.59 1.24 13.33
CA HIS A 781 33.50 0.86 14.74
C HIS A 781 34.03 -0.56 14.99
N VAL A 782 33.62 -1.56 14.22
CA VAL A 782 34.10 -2.95 14.41
C VAL A 782 35.54 -3.11 13.94
N ARG A 783 35.87 -2.63 12.73
CA ARG A 783 37.18 -2.73 12.08
C ARG A 783 38.31 -2.20 12.95
N TYR A 784 38.11 -1.04 13.60
CA TYR A 784 39.14 -0.37 14.38
C TYR A 784 38.82 -0.24 15.89
N ASN A 785 37.73 -0.87 16.36
CA ASN A 785 37.31 -0.93 17.76
C ASN A 785 37.18 0.48 18.41
N LEU A 786 36.65 1.44 17.65
CA LEU A 786 36.48 2.85 18.05
C LEU A 786 35.16 3.07 18.82
N SER A 787 35.05 4.14 19.62
CA SER A 787 33.81 4.46 20.34
C SER A 787 32.82 5.23 19.48
N LEU A 788 31.62 4.67 19.23
CA LEU A 788 30.55 5.33 18.46
C LEU A 788 30.13 6.69 19.04
N GLY A 789 30.24 6.87 20.37
CA GLY A 789 29.92 8.13 21.06
C GLY A 789 30.80 9.33 20.68
N ALA A 790 31.84 9.13 19.86
CA ALA A 790 32.61 10.22 19.25
C ALA A 790 31.92 10.83 18.01
N VAL A 791 31.05 10.06 17.33
CA VAL A 791 30.47 10.42 16.02
C VAL A 791 28.95 10.37 15.95
N GLY A 792 28.28 9.73 16.92
CA GLY A 792 26.81 9.62 16.98
C GLY A 792 26.39 8.74 18.15
N ASN A 793 25.31 7.98 17.98
CA ASN A 793 24.89 6.94 18.93
C ASN A 793 24.45 5.67 18.17
N LEU A 794 24.60 4.50 18.78
CA LEU A 794 24.30 3.22 18.12
C LEU A 794 22.83 3.12 17.68
N ASP A 795 21.91 3.60 18.50
CA ASP A 795 20.46 3.44 18.31
C ASP A 795 20.00 4.11 17.00
N MET A 796 20.39 5.38 16.84
CA MET A 796 20.21 6.17 15.61
C MET A 796 20.81 5.48 14.38
N PHE A 797 22.02 4.90 14.48
CA PHE A 797 22.62 4.20 13.33
C PHE A 797 21.88 2.89 12.98
N LEU A 798 21.32 2.18 13.96
CA LEU A 798 20.47 1.01 13.69
C LEU A 798 19.12 1.42 13.06
N THR A 799 18.53 2.52 13.50
CA THR A 799 17.32 3.10 12.89
C THR A 799 17.59 3.55 11.46
N TRP A 800 18.68 4.29 11.22
CA TRP A 800 19.06 4.78 9.89
C TRP A 800 19.38 3.64 8.91
N HIS A 801 20.07 2.58 9.37
CA HIS A 801 20.30 1.37 8.55
C HIS A 801 19.01 0.69 8.09
N ASN A 802 17.93 0.78 8.88
CA ASN A 802 16.63 0.19 8.56
C ASN A 802 15.73 1.11 7.72
N LEU A 803 15.88 2.44 7.83
CA LEU A 803 15.10 3.43 7.06
C LEU A 803 15.64 3.64 5.64
N ASP A 804 16.94 3.47 5.46
CA ASP A 804 17.65 3.64 4.19
C ASP A 804 18.43 2.35 3.88
N PRO A 805 17.81 1.34 3.21
CA PRO A 805 18.42 0.05 2.93
C PRO A 805 19.66 0.12 2.01
N VAL A 806 20.38 -0.99 1.84
CA VAL A 806 21.53 -1.04 0.93
C VAL A 806 21.06 -0.93 -0.52
N ASP A 807 21.59 0.04 -1.26
CA ASP A 807 21.32 0.26 -2.68
C ASP A 807 22.33 -0.45 -3.61
N ASP A 808 22.16 -0.30 -4.92
CA ASP A 808 23.07 -0.90 -5.90
C ASP A 808 24.42 -0.16 -6.00
N PHE A 809 24.45 1.15 -5.67
CA PHE A 809 25.70 1.88 -5.58
C PHE A 809 26.59 1.32 -4.47
N GLU A 810 26.08 1.12 -3.25
CA GLU A 810 26.82 0.55 -2.12
C GLU A 810 27.33 -0.85 -2.41
N ARG A 811 26.49 -1.75 -2.94
CA ARG A 811 26.92 -3.10 -3.34
C ARG A 811 28.09 -3.04 -4.32
N ALA A 812 27.89 -2.34 -5.44
CA ALA A 812 28.92 -2.23 -6.47
C ALA A 812 30.16 -1.46 -5.99
N ARG A 813 30.01 -0.52 -5.04
CA ARG A 813 31.11 0.18 -4.36
C ARG A 813 31.90 -0.77 -3.46
N ASN A 814 31.22 -1.65 -2.73
CA ASN A 814 31.84 -2.67 -1.88
C ASN A 814 32.66 -3.67 -2.73
N ASP A 815 32.14 -4.08 -3.90
CA ASP A 815 32.91 -4.82 -4.90
C ASP A 815 34.11 -4.03 -5.43
N ARG A 816 33.94 -2.75 -5.81
CA ARG A 816 35.05 -1.91 -6.28
C ARG A 816 36.14 -1.74 -5.20
N ILE A 817 35.77 -1.66 -3.92
CA ILE A 817 36.73 -1.59 -2.79
C ILE A 817 37.36 -2.95 -2.51
N TYR A 818 36.61 -4.06 -2.60
CA TYR A 818 37.16 -5.40 -2.43
C TYR A 818 38.30 -5.68 -3.41
N ASN A 819 38.10 -5.31 -4.68
CA ASN A 819 39.10 -5.41 -5.75
C ASN A 819 40.29 -4.44 -5.60
N ILE A 820 40.32 -3.60 -4.56
CA ILE A 820 41.41 -2.64 -4.27
C ILE A 820 42.11 -2.96 -2.95
N GLN A 821 41.35 -3.32 -1.91
CA GLN A 821 41.83 -3.47 -0.54
C GLN A 821 41.80 -4.92 -0.02
N GLU A 822 41.19 -5.88 -0.74
CA GLU A 822 40.97 -7.27 -0.29
C GLU A 822 40.08 -7.40 0.97
N ASN A 823 39.32 -6.36 1.33
CA ASN A 823 38.29 -6.40 2.37
C ASN A 823 36.94 -5.88 1.88
N ARG A 824 35.88 -6.59 2.26
CA ARG A 824 34.47 -6.16 2.09
C ARG A 824 33.94 -5.59 3.39
N ASN A 825 32.98 -4.68 3.32
CA ASN A 825 32.09 -4.33 4.42
C ASN A 825 30.94 -5.37 4.45
N PRO A 826 30.86 -6.26 5.46
CA PRO A 826 29.81 -7.28 5.49
C PRO A 826 28.42 -6.70 5.70
N PHE A 827 28.31 -5.51 6.28
CA PHE A 827 27.02 -4.83 6.50
C PHE A 827 26.41 -4.25 5.20
N ILE A 828 27.11 -4.37 4.07
CA ILE A 828 26.62 -4.05 2.71
C ILE A 828 26.24 -5.32 1.95
N ASP A 829 27.11 -6.35 1.93
CA ASP A 829 26.80 -7.62 1.24
C ASP A 829 25.72 -8.44 1.96
N HIS A 830 25.69 -8.33 3.29
CA HIS A 830 24.86 -9.09 4.20
C HIS A 830 24.26 -8.14 5.25
N PRO A 831 23.25 -7.32 4.88
CA PRO A 831 22.66 -6.31 5.75
C PRO A 831 22.08 -6.88 7.06
N GLU A 832 21.65 -8.15 7.03
CA GLU A 832 21.13 -8.89 8.18
C GLU A 832 22.18 -9.06 9.30
N LEU A 833 23.47 -9.04 8.95
CA LEU A 833 24.56 -9.10 9.93
C LEU A 833 24.63 -7.88 10.85
N VAL A 834 24.02 -6.74 10.51
CA VAL A 834 23.89 -5.60 11.43
C VAL A 834 23.03 -5.99 12.63
N SER A 835 21.81 -6.46 12.38
CA SER A 835 20.87 -6.90 13.42
C SER A 835 21.42 -8.07 14.24
N ILE A 836 22.10 -9.02 13.60
CA ILE A 836 22.71 -10.19 14.27
C ILE A 836 23.90 -9.79 15.17
N TYR A 837 24.69 -8.78 14.78
CA TYR A 837 25.89 -8.38 15.51
C TYR A 837 25.64 -7.31 16.59
N PHE A 838 24.74 -6.36 16.34
CA PHE A 838 24.45 -5.22 17.23
C PHE A 838 23.12 -5.32 17.98
N GLY A 839 22.17 -6.14 17.49
CA GLY A 839 20.78 -6.10 17.91
C GLY A 839 19.96 -5.05 17.15
N SER A 840 18.67 -4.95 17.50
CA SER A 840 17.71 -3.98 16.94
C SER A 840 17.76 -2.62 17.67
N PRO A 841 17.21 -1.54 17.09
CA PRO A 841 17.01 -0.26 17.79
C PRO A 841 16.19 -0.41 19.07
N LYS A 842 16.48 0.42 20.08
CA LYS A 842 15.67 0.53 21.29
C LYS A 842 14.47 1.43 21.02
N THR A 843 13.32 0.82 20.77
CA THR A 843 12.05 1.54 20.72
C THR A 843 11.88 2.42 21.96
N SER A 844 11.67 3.73 21.75
CA SER A 844 11.43 4.73 22.81
C SER A 844 10.02 4.65 23.40
N PHE A 845 9.50 3.44 23.53
CA PHE A 845 8.25 3.10 24.18
C PHE A 845 8.50 2.04 25.25
N ASP A 846 8.71 2.49 26.50
CA ASP A 846 8.60 1.64 27.68
C ASP A 846 7.16 1.10 27.76
N ILE A 847 6.90 -0.05 27.15
CA ILE A 847 5.64 -0.78 27.35
C ILE A 847 5.56 -1.10 28.84
N PRO A 848 4.54 -0.60 29.57
CA PRO A 848 4.44 -0.84 31.00
C PRO A 848 4.46 -2.33 31.31
N LEU A 849 5.26 -2.73 32.32
CA LEU A 849 5.35 -4.13 32.78
C LEU A 849 3.99 -4.74 33.15
N SER A 850 2.97 -3.92 33.43
CA SER A 850 1.58 -4.34 33.60
C SER A 850 0.94 -4.92 32.32
N LEU A 851 1.24 -4.39 31.13
CA LEU A 851 0.75 -4.98 29.87
C LEU A 851 1.44 -6.31 29.59
N ILE A 852 2.77 -6.38 29.74
CA ILE A 852 3.53 -7.65 29.59
C ILE A 852 3.00 -8.72 30.56
N SER A 853 2.66 -8.33 31.79
CA SER A 853 2.03 -9.22 32.78
C SER A 853 0.61 -9.67 32.36
N ALA A 854 -0.17 -8.80 31.71
CA ALA A 854 -1.50 -9.13 31.22
C ALA A 854 -1.45 -10.13 30.05
N THR A 855 -0.53 -9.96 29.09
CA THR A 855 -0.35 -10.89 27.97
C THR A 855 0.11 -12.27 28.45
N LEU A 856 1.02 -12.32 29.43
CA LEU A 856 1.42 -13.58 30.08
C LEU A 856 0.26 -14.25 30.82
N ALA A 857 -0.58 -13.49 31.52
CA ALA A 857 -1.77 -14.02 32.19
C ALA A 857 -2.82 -14.55 31.20
N MET A 858 -3.02 -13.89 30.06
CA MET A 858 -3.87 -14.42 28.97
C MET A 858 -3.30 -15.71 28.39
N ASN A 859 -1.98 -15.80 28.17
CA ASN A 859 -1.36 -17.02 27.66
C ASN A 859 -1.42 -18.19 28.68
N GLU A 860 -1.31 -17.96 29.99
CA GLU A 860 -1.59 -19.01 30.99
C GLU A 860 -3.06 -19.42 31.02
N HIS A 861 -3.99 -18.50 30.75
CA HIS A 861 -5.42 -18.82 30.67
C HIS A 861 -5.75 -19.65 29.41
N TYR A 862 -5.21 -19.26 28.25
CA TYR A 862 -5.41 -19.94 26.97
C TYR A 862 -4.82 -21.37 27.00
N ASN A 863 -3.60 -21.54 27.53
CA ASN A 863 -3.00 -22.88 27.71
C ASN A 863 -3.73 -23.76 28.75
N LYS A 864 -4.60 -23.18 29.61
CA LYS A 864 -5.51 -23.90 30.51
C LYS A 864 -6.89 -24.22 29.90
N LEU A 865 -7.17 -23.75 28.68
CA LEU A 865 -8.37 -24.09 27.92
C LEU A 865 -8.09 -25.14 26.83
N ILE A 866 -6.81 -25.46 26.61
CA ILE A 866 -6.32 -26.41 25.59
C ILE A 866 -5.79 -27.72 26.24
N ASN A 867 -5.83 -27.83 27.58
CA ASN A 867 -5.50 -29.03 28.37
C ASN A 867 -6.65 -29.40 29.32
#